data_AF-A0AAD8L911-F1
#
_entry.id   AF-A0AAD8L911-F1
#
_cell.length_a   1.000
_cell.length_b   1.000
_cell.length_c   1.000
_cell.angle_alpha   90.00
_cell.angle_beta   90.00
_cell.angle_gamma   90.00
#
_symmetry.space_group_name_H-M   'P 1'
#
loop_
_entity.id
_entity.type
_entity.pdbx_description
1 polymer ?
#
loop_
_entity_poly.entity_id
_entity_poly.type
_entity_poly.pdbx_seq_one_letter_code
_entity_poly.pdbx_strand_id
1 'polypeptide(L)'
;MDVSQVINYSYTKTLRLTLHQSLSLHGGIYKLLKSVQHLILDYSIENYLEDLNSIVYDLRKGFKHLRCLEVYGYTGVESLIDTKIFPVLENLKVVSAADLRMICYDHLPDQSFCELRELMLSILPELTCLWVDPMRNVCLHNLRTLYVSDCHKLKELISQSTARGLSELQKLYASSCENLKVILFEDGGASSSRIVLSKLKSIKLEFLPSLWSFCPEADANLVQETLFNSKIDFLSLEELTLRELHSVSEIWPRHFSTANFRSLRILIIFGCDNLVLVFPAYIQNMLQNLEILSIEWCDSVEEVCELSKLDIHNDNDALATLPSVRDLILGKLPLLKHLWWNNSINHRVYTGLQNLNSLHIYECDGLIHIFSVCALKSLVQLQELRVRSCKMMKTIFANEGEDDIIVLSELCHISLEDLPELSSFCKGSTGLDFPALEVIEIKNCPKMTAFVVSDVHQEGNFFNEKAALPNLQALYLDGLNSMIGIWGTQLPDKGFSKLQVLKVISCDQVLDLGPINMLPRLHIIEEIHIIDCASLKQLFTIKHSQTHQNFASVSLIKLVDLVLGKLPDLRQIWWDRSKTPNETSRFPRLASIEVASCDLLDCIFPVSVARGVPRLQKLKVESCKSVKTIVEYNGGTSEANDIILPQICSIELENLPNGPLLY
;
A
#
# COMPACT_ATOMS: atom_id res chain seq x y z
N MET A 1 -2.79 -8.84 -13.35
CA MET A 1 -4.07 -9.51 -13.11
C MET A 1 -4.05 -10.86 -13.83
N ASP A 2 -4.70 -11.86 -13.25
CA ASP A 2 -4.78 -13.23 -13.77
C ASP A 2 -5.50 -13.28 -15.13
N VAL A 3 -4.86 -13.88 -16.14
CA VAL A 3 -5.38 -14.08 -17.52
C VAL A 3 -6.56 -15.08 -17.53
N SER A 4 -6.89 -15.63 -16.37
CA SER A 4 -7.88 -16.69 -16.17
C SER A 4 -9.30 -16.23 -15.83
N GLN A 5 -9.64 -14.93 -15.92
CA GLN A 5 -11.06 -14.57 -16.07
C GLN A 5 -11.52 -15.07 -17.44
N VAL A 6 -11.86 -16.36 -17.51
CA VAL A 6 -12.63 -16.98 -18.58
C VAL A 6 -13.95 -16.23 -18.59
N ILE A 7 -14.04 -15.20 -19.44
CA ILE A 7 -15.29 -14.54 -19.74
C ILE A 7 -16.18 -15.62 -20.34
N ASN A 8 -17.11 -16.15 -19.53
CA ASN A 8 -18.02 -17.18 -19.99
C ASN A 8 -19.05 -16.54 -20.92
N TYR A 9 -18.78 -16.63 -22.23
CA TYR A 9 -19.75 -16.19 -23.22
C TYR A 9 -20.92 -17.18 -23.31
N SER A 10 -22.14 -16.70 -23.06
CA SER A 10 -23.36 -17.51 -23.17
C SER A 10 -23.98 -17.42 -24.57
N TYR A 11 -23.36 -18.09 -25.54
CA TYR A 11 -23.94 -18.24 -26.88
C TYR A 11 -24.75 -19.54 -27.00
N THR A 12 -25.88 -19.48 -27.73
CA THR A 12 -26.80 -20.63 -27.89
C THR A 12 -26.23 -21.79 -28.71
N LYS A 13 -25.17 -21.55 -29.48
CA LYS A 13 -24.52 -22.53 -30.37
C LYS A 13 -23.00 -22.49 -30.20
N THR A 14 -22.54 -22.96 -29.04
CA THR A 14 -21.11 -23.11 -28.73
C THR A 14 -20.60 -24.46 -29.20
N LEU A 15 -19.48 -24.45 -29.91
CA LEU A 15 -18.71 -25.63 -30.30
C LEU A 15 -17.28 -25.46 -29.81
N ARG A 16 -16.85 -26.35 -28.90
CA ARG A 16 -15.46 -26.47 -28.48
C ARG A 16 -14.83 -27.68 -29.16
N LEU A 17 -13.72 -27.45 -29.85
CA LEU A 17 -12.93 -28.49 -30.48
C LEU A 17 -11.57 -28.55 -29.77
N THR A 18 -11.33 -29.64 -29.04
CA THR A 18 -10.01 -29.94 -28.49
C THR A 18 -9.34 -30.93 -29.43
N LEU A 19 -8.29 -30.48 -30.11
CA LEU A 19 -7.70 -31.18 -31.25
C LEU A 19 -6.47 -31.96 -30.76
N HIS A 20 -6.68 -33.21 -30.36
CA HIS A 20 -5.62 -34.06 -29.78
C HIS A 20 -4.89 -34.95 -30.80
N GLN A 21 -5.53 -35.30 -31.93
CA GLN A 21 -5.00 -36.10 -33.05
C GLN A 21 -5.75 -35.75 -34.34
N SER A 22 -5.27 -36.22 -35.50
CA SER A 22 -5.83 -36.05 -36.85
C SER A 22 -7.35 -36.27 -36.92
N LEU A 23 -8.12 -35.22 -36.63
CA LEU A 23 -9.56 -35.23 -36.78
C LEU A 23 -9.85 -35.05 -38.27
N SER A 24 -10.12 -36.16 -38.97
CA SER A 24 -10.67 -36.08 -40.33
C SER A 24 -12.06 -35.44 -40.23
N LEU A 25 -12.13 -34.15 -40.53
CA LEU A 25 -13.40 -33.42 -40.52
C LEU A 25 -14.19 -33.85 -41.75
N HIS A 26 -15.01 -34.88 -41.60
CA HIS A 26 -15.93 -35.29 -42.65
C HIS A 26 -17.38 -34.90 -42.32
N GLY A 27 -18.06 -34.29 -43.29
CA GLY A 27 -19.51 -34.14 -43.41
C GLY A 27 -20.25 -33.41 -42.28
N GLY A 28 -20.43 -34.07 -41.13
CA GLY A 28 -21.27 -33.61 -40.03
C GLY A 28 -20.71 -32.39 -39.30
N ILE A 29 -19.42 -32.41 -38.95
CA ILE A 29 -18.76 -31.30 -38.25
C ILE A 29 -18.77 -30.04 -39.11
N TYR A 30 -18.63 -30.17 -40.44
CA TYR A 30 -18.74 -29.04 -41.36
C TYR A 30 -20.11 -28.37 -41.37
N LYS A 31 -21.19 -29.15 -41.25
CA LYS A 31 -22.54 -28.58 -41.11
C LYS A 31 -22.71 -27.85 -39.78
N LEU A 32 -22.13 -28.38 -38.70
CA LEU A 32 -22.15 -27.73 -37.39
C LEU A 32 -21.41 -26.39 -37.44
N LEU A 33 -20.16 -26.38 -37.92
CA LEU A 33 -19.31 -25.18 -38.05
C LEU A 33 -20.01 -24.02 -38.78
N LYS A 34 -20.77 -24.29 -39.85
CA LYS A 34 -21.53 -23.26 -40.60
C LYS A 34 -22.63 -22.56 -39.79
N SER A 35 -23.10 -23.17 -38.71
CA SER A 35 -24.20 -22.67 -37.87
C SER A 35 -23.75 -22.19 -36.48
N VAL A 36 -22.48 -22.39 -36.13
CA VAL A 36 -21.89 -22.06 -34.83
C VAL A 36 -21.86 -20.55 -34.62
N GLN A 37 -22.18 -20.12 -33.39
CA GLN A 37 -22.07 -18.73 -32.94
C GLN A 37 -20.82 -18.50 -32.10
N HIS A 38 -20.35 -19.53 -31.40
CA HIS A 38 -19.16 -19.48 -30.57
C HIS A 38 -18.28 -20.70 -30.84
N LEU A 39 -17.09 -20.46 -31.38
CA LEU A 39 -16.12 -21.50 -31.71
C LEU A 39 -14.91 -21.37 -30.81
N ILE A 40 -14.58 -22.42 -30.07
CA ILE A 40 -13.35 -22.53 -29.27
C ILE A 40 -12.47 -23.60 -29.89
N LEU A 41 -11.25 -23.22 -30.26
CA LEU A 41 -10.24 -24.10 -30.83
C LEU A 41 -9.08 -24.21 -29.83
N ASP A 42 -8.86 -25.42 -29.31
CA ASP A 42 -7.86 -25.69 -28.28
C ASP A 42 -6.88 -26.75 -28.80
N TYR A 43 -5.64 -26.32 -29.02
CA TYR A 43 -4.56 -27.04 -29.71
C TYR A 43 -3.44 -27.46 -28.74
N SER A 44 -3.79 -27.82 -27.51
CA SER A 44 -2.90 -28.01 -26.35
C SER A 44 -1.76 -29.07 -26.45
N ILE A 45 -1.34 -29.57 -27.63
CA ILE A 45 -0.28 -30.60 -27.77
C ILE A 45 0.69 -30.32 -28.94
N GLU A 46 1.99 -30.49 -28.67
CA GLU A 46 3.21 -30.22 -29.47
C GLU A 46 3.42 -31.01 -30.78
N ASN A 47 2.44 -31.78 -31.28
CA ASN A 47 2.68 -32.59 -32.48
C ASN A 47 2.12 -31.92 -33.73
N TYR A 48 3.02 -31.44 -34.59
CA TYR A 48 2.77 -31.00 -35.97
C TYR A 48 1.85 -31.99 -36.70
N LEU A 49 0.63 -31.56 -37.03
CA LEU A 49 -0.35 -32.36 -37.76
C LEU A 49 -0.77 -31.66 -39.05
N GLU A 50 -0.55 -32.32 -40.19
CA GLU A 50 -0.90 -31.86 -41.55
C GLU A 50 -2.41 -31.53 -41.71
N ASP A 51 -3.28 -32.08 -40.86
CA ASP A 51 -4.74 -31.90 -40.91
C ASP A 51 -5.23 -30.53 -40.40
N LEU A 52 -4.39 -29.77 -39.69
CA LEU A 52 -4.72 -28.41 -39.22
C LEU A 52 -5.06 -27.46 -40.37
N ASN A 53 -4.42 -27.66 -41.52
CA ASN A 53 -4.70 -26.90 -42.74
C ASN A 53 -6.18 -26.97 -43.15
N SER A 54 -6.91 -28.04 -42.83
CA SER A 54 -8.32 -28.17 -43.20
C SER A 54 -9.26 -27.22 -42.43
N ILE A 55 -9.18 -27.18 -41.09
CA ILE A 55 -9.98 -26.26 -40.25
C ILE A 55 -9.61 -24.82 -40.57
N VAL A 56 -8.31 -24.55 -40.69
CA VAL A 56 -7.80 -23.22 -41.01
C VAL A 56 -8.27 -22.78 -42.40
N TYR A 57 -8.22 -23.66 -43.40
CA TYR A 57 -8.76 -23.38 -44.72
C TYR A 57 -10.27 -23.10 -44.70
N ASP A 58 -11.02 -23.73 -43.81
CA ASP A 58 -12.45 -23.46 -43.68
C ASP A 58 -12.77 -22.22 -42.84
N LEU A 59 -11.92 -21.84 -41.88
CA LEU A 59 -11.92 -20.51 -41.26
C LEU A 59 -11.72 -19.42 -42.32
N ARG A 60 -10.82 -19.66 -43.30
CA ARG A 60 -10.61 -18.77 -44.46
C ARG A 60 -11.85 -18.64 -45.36
N LYS A 61 -12.81 -19.57 -45.31
CA LYS A 61 -14.07 -19.44 -46.08
C LYS A 61 -15.13 -18.57 -45.40
N GLY A 62 -14.91 -18.16 -44.15
CA GLY A 62 -15.78 -17.28 -43.38
C GLY A 62 -17.03 -17.96 -42.82
N PHE A 63 -17.28 -17.78 -41.52
CA PHE A 63 -18.49 -18.25 -40.84
C PHE A 63 -19.51 -17.13 -40.67
N LYS A 64 -20.62 -17.20 -41.42
CA LYS A 64 -21.64 -16.12 -41.47
C LYS A 64 -22.38 -15.84 -40.16
N HIS A 65 -22.36 -16.79 -39.22
CA HIS A 65 -23.07 -16.69 -37.93
C HIS A 65 -22.12 -16.60 -36.73
N LEU A 66 -20.81 -16.68 -36.96
CA LEU A 66 -19.83 -16.74 -35.89
C LEU A 66 -19.66 -15.37 -35.26
N ARG A 67 -19.96 -15.29 -33.97
CA ARG A 67 -19.87 -14.08 -33.14
C ARG A 67 -18.67 -14.11 -32.22
N CYS A 68 -18.22 -15.28 -31.80
CA CYS A 68 -17.06 -15.42 -30.92
C CYS A 68 -16.13 -16.51 -31.43
N LEU A 69 -14.85 -16.15 -31.58
CA LEU A 69 -13.78 -17.06 -31.95
C LEU A 69 -12.71 -17.02 -30.86
N GLU A 70 -12.45 -18.16 -30.24
CA GLU A 70 -11.33 -18.35 -29.32
C GLU A 70 -10.35 -19.38 -29.87
N VAL A 71 -9.06 -19.05 -29.83
CA VAL A 71 -7.99 -19.88 -30.38
C VAL A 71 -6.88 -20.00 -29.32
N TYR A 72 -6.51 -21.23 -28.96
CA TYR A 72 -5.49 -21.54 -27.96
C TYR A 72 -4.46 -22.54 -28.51
N GLY A 73 -3.15 -22.25 -28.43
CA GLY A 73 -2.09 -23.22 -28.77
C GLY A 73 -1.81 -23.35 -30.27
N TYR A 74 -2.04 -22.29 -31.05
CA TYR A 74 -2.03 -22.32 -32.51
C TYR A 74 -0.61 -22.35 -33.11
N THR A 75 -0.28 -23.36 -33.91
CA THR A 75 1.04 -23.54 -34.54
C THR A 75 0.93 -23.88 -36.03
N GLY A 76 1.99 -23.63 -36.79
CA GLY A 76 2.14 -24.00 -38.20
C GLY A 76 1.48 -23.07 -39.22
N VAL A 77 0.86 -21.96 -38.80
CA VAL A 77 0.21 -21.01 -39.72
C VAL A 77 0.51 -19.56 -39.33
N GLU A 78 1.00 -18.79 -40.31
CA GLU A 78 1.43 -17.41 -40.11
C GLU A 78 0.27 -16.39 -40.02
N SER A 79 -0.94 -16.77 -40.44
CA SER A 79 -2.14 -15.92 -40.38
C SER A 79 -3.41 -16.70 -40.00
N LEU A 80 -4.36 -16.00 -39.36
CA LEU A 80 -5.63 -16.60 -38.94
C LEU A 80 -6.73 -16.45 -40.00
N ILE A 81 -6.73 -15.34 -40.76
CA ILE A 81 -7.84 -14.94 -41.63
C ILE A 81 -7.33 -14.58 -43.04
N ASP A 82 -7.92 -15.21 -44.07
CA ASP A 82 -7.71 -14.92 -45.49
C ASP A 82 -9.10 -14.73 -46.15
N THR A 83 -9.37 -13.51 -46.59
CA THR A 83 -10.48 -13.01 -47.45
C THR A 83 -11.80 -13.82 -47.59
N LYS A 84 -12.68 -13.70 -46.57
CA LYS A 84 -14.16 -13.51 -46.63
C LYS A 84 -14.65 -13.43 -45.17
N ILE A 85 -14.69 -12.20 -44.66
CA ILE A 85 -14.64 -11.88 -43.23
C ILE A 85 -15.87 -12.34 -42.48
N PHE A 86 -15.69 -12.75 -41.22
CA PHE A 86 -16.76 -12.97 -40.25
C PHE A 86 -17.59 -11.69 -40.10
N PRO A 87 -18.74 -11.56 -40.78
CA PRO A 87 -19.43 -10.28 -40.89
C PRO A 87 -20.10 -9.85 -39.59
N VAL A 88 -20.17 -10.77 -38.62
CA VAL A 88 -20.86 -10.60 -37.34
C VAL A 88 -19.97 -10.98 -36.15
N LEU A 89 -18.64 -11.01 -36.33
CA LEU A 89 -17.72 -11.35 -35.24
C LEU A 89 -17.69 -10.22 -34.21
N GLU A 90 -18.13 -10.54 -33.00
CA GLU A 90 -18.17 -9.66 -31.85
C GLU A 90 -16.91 -9.82 -30.99
N ASN A 91 -16.39 -11.04 -30.82
CA ASN A 91 -15.26 -11.30 -29.93
C ASN A 91 -14.20 -12.15 -30.64
N LEU A 92 -12.95 -11.72 -30.58
CA LEU A 92 -11.80 -12.48 -31.06
C LEU A 92 -10.76 -12.62 -29.95
N LYS A 93 -10.48 -13.86 -29.56
CA LYS A 93 -9.47 -14.21 -28.57
C LYS A 93 -8.45 -15.16 -29.17
N VAL A 94 -7.19 -14.78 -29.15
CA VAL A 94 -6.08 -15.61 -29.62
C VAL A 94 -5.01 -15.66 -28.53
N VAL A 95 -4.73 -16.86 -28.04
CA VAL A 95 -3.80 -17.12 -26.94
C VAL A 95 -2.80 -18.19 -27.35
N SER A 96 -1.52 -17.96 -27.10
CA SER A 96 -0.46 -18.94 -27.34
C SER A 96 -0.43 -19.41 -28.80
N ALA A 97 -0.11 -18.49 -29.72
CA ALA A 97 0.03 -18.80 -31.14
C ALA A 97 1.47 -18.56 -31.60
N ALA A 98 2.27 -19.64 -31.69
CA ALA A 98 3.72 -19.55 -31.83
C ALA A 98 4.15 -18.94 -33.17
N ASP A 99 3.52 -19.36 -34.27
CA ASP A 99 3.93 -18.97 -35.62
C ASP A 99 3.12 -17.81 -36.20
N LEU A 100 2.11 -17.31 -35.46
CA LEU A 100 1.19 -16.29 -35.94
C LEU A 100 1.90 -14.94 -36.08
N ARG A 101 2.13 -14.51 -37.32
CA ARG A 101 2.77 -13.23 -37.63
C ARG A 101 1.78 -12.08 -37.69
N MET A 102 0.56 -12.35 -38.14
CA MET A 102 -0.50 -11.37 -38.36
C MET A 102 -1.87 -12.02 -38.16
N ILE A 103 -2.88 -11.27 -37.73
CA ILE A 103 -4.25 -11.81 -37.65
C ILE A 103 -4.82 -11.97 -39.06
N CYS A 104 -4.66 -10.94 -39.91
CA CYS A 104 -5.17 -10.91 -41.28
C CYS A 104 -4.07 -10.52 -42.26
N TYR A 105 -3.99 -11.26 -43.36
CA TYR A 105 -3.04 -11.05 -44.46
C TYR A 105 -3.87 -10.74 -45.71
N ASP A 106 -3.73 -9.53 -46.31
CA ASP A 106 -4.31 -9.09 -47.61
C ASP A 106 -5.62 -8.23 -47.57
N HIS A 107 -6.12 -7.84 -48.76
CA HIS A 107 -7.21 -6.88 -49.04
C HIS A 107 -8.47 -7.15 -48.19
N LEU A 108 -8.57 -6.47 -47.05
CA LEU A 108 -9.74 -6.51 -46.17
C LEU A 108 -10.95 -5.90 -46.88
N PRO A 109 -12.11 -6.59 -46.98
CA PRO A 109 -13.36 -5.97 -47.39
C PRO A 109 -13.65 -4.65 -46.66
N ASP A 110 -14.33 -3.73 -47.34
CA ASP A 110 -14.79 -2.50 -46.69
C ASP A 110 -15.59 -2.84 -45.42
N GLN A 111 -15.35 -2.09 -44.35
CA GLN A 111 -16.04 -2.25 -43.05
C GLN A 111 -15.71 -3.57 -42.32
N SER A 112 -14.47 -4.04 -42.45
CA SER A 112 -13.96 -5.20 -41.73
C SER A 112 -13.95 -4.96 -40.21
N PHE A 113 -14.40 -5.96 -39.44
CA PHE A 113 -14.43 -5.94 -37.96
C PHE A 113 -15.36 -4.90 -37.31
N CYS A 114 -16.32 -4.35 -38.07
CA CYS A 114 -17.31 -3.40 -37.57
C CYS A 114 -18.06 -3.85 -36.31
N GLU A 115 -18.39 -5.15 -36.22
CA GLU A 115 -19.15 -5.72 -35.11
C GLU A 115 -18.27 -6.08 -33.90
N LEU A 116 -16.94 -6.00 -34.04
CA LEU A 116 -15.99 -6.43 -33.02
C LEU A 116 -16.09 -5.52 -31.79
N ARG A 117 -16.32 -6.13 -30.64
CA ARG A 117 -16.46 -5.54 -29.31
C ARG A 117 -15.27 -5.86 -28.42
N GLU A 118 -14.66 -7.02 -28.60
CA GLU A 118 -13.51 -7.45 -27.81
C GLU A 118 -12.44 -8.09 -28.70
N LEU A 119 -11.21 -7.60 -28.54
CA LEU A 119 -10.02 -8.17 -29.15
C LEU A 119 -9.01 -8.48 -28.06
N MET A 120 -8.71 -9.77 -27.87
CA MET A 120 -7.76 -10.27 -26.89
C MET A 120 -6.66 -11.08 -27.58
N LEU A 121 -5.43 -10.62 -27.44
CA LEU A 121 -4.24 -11.21 -28.04
C LEU A 121 -3.22 -11.45 -26.93
N SER A 122 -2.76 -12.69 -26.77
CA SER A 122 -1.85 -13.03 -25.67
C SER A 122 -0.87 -14.12 -26.09
N ILE A 123 0.41 -13.95 -25.76
CA ILE A 123 1.46 -14.95 -26.03
C ILE A 123 1.54 -15.24 -27.53
N LEU A 124 1.87 -14.21 -28.31
CA LEU A 124 2.00 -14.28 -29.78
C LEU A 124 3.42 -13.83 -30.17
N PRO A 125 4.45 -14.68 -30.00
CA PRO A 125 5.85 -14.26 -30.08
C PRO A 125 6.27 -13.80 -31.47
N GLU A 126 5.63 -14.30 -32.53
CA GLU A 126 5.93 -13.93 -33.92
C GLU A 126 5.08 -12.76 -34.45
N LEU A 127 4.12 -12.24 -33.67
CA LEU A 127 3.20 -11.20 -34.13
C LEU A 127 3.95 -9.88 -34.39
N THR A 128 3.94 -9.40 -35.63
CA THR A 128 4.63 -8.16 -36.04
C THR A 128 3.68 -6.98 -36.24
N CYS A 129 2.44 -7.24 -36.66
CA CYS A 129 1.35 -6.28 -36.76
C CYS A 129 -0.01 -7.00 -36.65
N LEU A 130 -1.08 -6.27 -36.34
CA LEU A 130 -2.42 -6.88 -36.27
C LEU A 130 -2.95 -7.27 -37.66
N TRP A 131 -2.84 -6.36 -38.63
CA TRP A 131 -3.33 -6.54 -40.00
C TRP A 131 -2.57 -5.62 -40.97
N VAL A 132 -2.58 -5.99 -42.26
CA VAL A 132 -2.09 -5.14 -43.35
C VAL A 132 -3.30 -4.51 -44.05
N ASP A 133 -3.48 -3.19 -43.87
CA ASP A 133 -4.65 -2.47 -44.37
C ASP A 133 -4.26 -1.24 -45.22
N PRO A 134 -3.73 -1.44 -46.43
CA PRO A 134 -3.33 -0.33 -47.31
C PRO A 134 -4.51 0.52 -47.80
N MET A 135 -5.74 -0.03 -47.76
CA MET A 135 -6.96 0.64 -48.22
C MET A 135 -7.75 1.33 -47.10
N ARG A 136 -7.36 1.14 -45.83
CA ARG A 136 -8.05 1.68 -44.63
C ARG A 136 -9.47 1.14 -44.48
N ASN A 137 -9.64 -0.14 -44.72
CA ASN A 137 -10.92 -0.86 -44.69
C ASN A 137 -11.30 -1.40 -43.30
N VAL A 138 -10.38 -1.41 -42.33
CA VAL A 138 -10.66 -1.78 -40.95
C VAL A 138 -11.53 -0.73 -40.26
N CYS A 139 -12.62 -1.18 -39.64
CA CYS A 139 -13.51 -0.33 -38.86
C CYS A 139 -13.78 -0.98 -37.50
N LEU A 140 -13.37 -0.33 -36.42
CA LEU A 140 -13.49 -0.84 -35.05
C LEU A 140 -14.50 -0.05 -34.22
N HIS A 141 -15.61 0.39 -34.85
CA HIS A 141 -16.54 1.32 -34.23
C HIS A 141 -17.30 0.78 -33.01
N ASN A 142 -17.46 -0.53 -32.90
CA ASN A 142 -18.07 -1.17 -31.74
C ASN A 142 -17.05 -1.70 -30.72
N LEU A 143 -15.75 -1.55 -30.96
CA LEU A 143 -14.72 -2.14 -30.11
C LEU A 143 -14.75 -1.48 -28.74
N ARG A 144 -14.91 -2.27 -27.68
CA ARG A 144 -15.00 -1.83 -26.29
C ARG A 144 -13.75 -2.18 -25.50
N THR A 145 -13.10 -3.29 -25.82
CA THR A 145 -11.92 -3.76 -25.09
C THR A 145 -10.87 -4.23 -26.07
N LEU A 146 -9.66 -3.69 -25.91
CA LEU A 146 -8.45 -4.12 -26.59
C LEU A 146 -7.45 -4.59 -25.54
N TYR A 147 -7.08 -5.85 -25.62
CA TYR A 147 -6.10 -6.49 -24.74
C TYR A 147 -5.00 -7.11 -25.60
N VAL A 148 -3.75 -6.71 -25.36
CA VAL A 148 -2.57 -7.30 -25.99
C VAL A 148 -1.53 -7.61 -24.93
N SER A 149 -1.09 -8.86 -24.80
CA SER A 149 0.00 -9.23 -23.92
C SER A 149 1.01 -10.17 -24.57
N ASP A 150 2.27 -10.08 -24.15
CA ASP A 150 3.31 -11.06 -24.49
C ASP A 150 3.47 -11.23 -26.02
N CYS A 151 3.41 -10.11 -26.76
CA CYS A 151 3.58 -10.03 -28.21
C CYS A 151 4.93 -9.37 -28.53
N HIS A 152 6.03 -10.08 -28.28
CA HIS A 152 7.37 -9.48 -28.20
C HIS A 152 7.88 -8.86 -29.51
N LYS A 153 7.45 -9.31 -30.69
CA LYS A 153 7.84 -8.72 -31.98
C LYS A 153 6.96 -7.56 -32.46
N LEU A 154 5.85 -7.29 -31.78
CA LEU A 154 4.89 -6.26 -32.15
C LEU A 154 5.52 -4.88 -31.91
N LYS A 155 5.65 -4.06 -32.96
CA LYS A 155 6.24 -2.71 -32.85
C LYS A 155 5.22 -1.60 -32.75
N GLU A 156 4.07 -1.81 -33.38
CA GLU A 156 3.02 -0.83 -33.59
C GLU A 156 1.67 -1.54 -33.45
N LEU A 157 0.73 -0.95 -32.70
CA LEU A 157 -0.53 -1.62 -32.38
C LEU A 157 -1.67 -1.29 -33.36
N ILE A 158 -2.11 -0.03 -33.42
CA ILE A 158 -3.24 0.41 -34.26
C ILE A 158 -2.88 1.66 -35.05
N SER A 159 -3.32 1.77 -36.31
CA SER A 159 -3.10 2.97 -37.11
C SER A 159 -3.97 4.14 -36.62
N GLN A 160 -3.47 5.38 -36.73
CA GLN A 160 -4.24 6.58 -36.40
C GLN A 160 -5.55 6.69 -37.19
N SER A 161 -5.58 6.23 -38.45
CA SER A 161 -6.82 6.14 -39.25
C SER A 161 -7.87 5.23 -38.62
N THR A 162 -7.48 4.03 -38.18
CA THR A 162 -8.36 3.08 -37.50
C THR A 162 -8.80 3.62 -36.13
N ALA A 163 -7.89 4.30 -35.42
CA ALA A 163 -8.16 4.84 -34.09
C ALA A 163 -9.27 5.90 -34.07
N ARG A 164 -9.48 6.63 -35.18
CA ARG A 164 -10.63 7.55 -35.33
C ARG A 164 -11.98 6.85 -35.26
N GLY A 165 -12.02 5.57 -35.60
CA GLY A 165 -13.20 4.74 -35.50
C GLY A 165 -13.49 4.25 -34.08
N LEU A 166 -12.55 4.32 -33.12
CA LEU A 166 -12.67 3.72 -31.78
C LEU A 166 -13.59 4.51 -30.82
N SER A 167 -14.79 4.88 -31.27
CA SER A 167 -15.74 5.71 -30.50
C SER A 167 -16.33 4.99 -29.27
N GLU A 168 -16.44 3.66 -29.31
CA GLU A 168 -16.98 2.82 -28.24
C GLU A 168 -15.93 2.21 -27.31
N LEU A 169 -14.64 2.49 -27.53
CA LEU A 169 -13.55 1.87 -26.76
C LEU A 169 -13.62 2.30 -25.30
N GLN A 170 -13.62 1.34 -24.38
CA GLN A 170 -13.73 1.56 -22.93
C GLN A 170 -12.46 1.18 -22.18
N LYS A 171 -11.72 0.16 -22.68
CA LYS A 171 -10.52 -0.37 -22.02
C LYS A 171 -9.44 -0.67 -23.04
N LEU A 172 -8.21 -0.23 -22.74
CA LEU A 172 -7.00 -0.59 -23.47
C LEU A 172 -5.98 -1.14 -22.49
N TYR A 173 -5.55 -2.38 -22.70
CA TYR A 173 -4.50 -3.04 -21.93
C TYR A 173 -3.40 -3.53 -22.87
N ALA A 174 -2.17 -3.10 -22.63
CA ALA A 174 -0.99 -3.61 -23.32
C ALA A 174 0.07 -4.00 -22.28
N SER A 175 0.55 -5.26 -22.33
CA SER A 175 1.56 -5.75 -21.38
C SER A 175 2.64 -6.61 -22.00
N SER A 176 3.86 -6.54 -21.48
CA SER A 176 4.95 -7.49 -21.81
C SER A 176 5.28 -7.55 -23.32
N CYS A 177 5.05 -6.47 -24.06
CA CYS A 177 5.39 -6.37 -25.49
C CYS A 177 6.70 -5.61 -25.65
N GLU A 178 7.82 -6.32 -25.60
CA GLU A 178 9.18 -5.74 -25.51
C GLU A 178 9.52 -4.74 -26.62
N ASN A 179 9.14 -5.01 -27.87
CA ASN A 179 9.43 -4.15 -29.01
C ASN A 179 8.34 -3.12 -29.33
N LEU A 180 7.26 -3.05 -28.54
CA LEU A 180 6.15 -2.14 -28.80
C LEU A 180 6.60 -0.70 -28.54
N LYS A 181 6.74 0.07 -29.62
CA LYS A 181 7.26 1.44 -29.58
C LYS A 181 6.17 2.49 -29.50
N VAL A 182 5.05 2.22 -30.18
CA VAL A 182 3.94 3.15 -30.35
C VAL A 182 2.61 2.40 -30.29
N ILE A 183 1.64 2.95 -29.54
CA ILE A 183 0.27 2.41 -29.51
C ILE A 183 -0.49 2.80 -30.80
N LEU A 184 -0.52 4.11 -31.12
CA LEU A 184 -1.21 4.65 -32.29
C LEU A 184 -0.24 5.19 -33.35
N PHE A 185 0.08 4.40 -34.37
CA PHE A 185 1.09 4.75 -35.38
C PHE A 185 0.54 5.56 -36.56
N GLU A 186 1.39 6.36 -37.20
CA GLU A 186 1.00 7.18 -38.36
C GLU A 186 1.04 6.37 -39.67
N ASP A 187 -0.05 6.40 -40.45
CA ASP A 187 -0.23 5.62 -41.67
C ASP A 187 -0.27 6.48 -42.95
N GLY A 188 0.45 7.61 -42.97
CA GLY A 188 0.66 8.45 -44.16
C GLY A 188 -0.59 9.20 -44.66
N GLY A 189 -1.64 9.30 -43.86
CA GLY A 189 -2.86 10.04 -44.20
C GLY A 189 -2.75 11.51 -43.82
N ALA A 190 -2.87 12.41 -44.79
CA ALA A 190 -2.84 13.88 -44.64
C ALA A 190 -3.96 14.49 -43.75
N SER A 191 -4.64 13.69 -42.93
CA SER A 191 -5.68 14.19 -42.03
C SER A 191 -5.05 14.63 -40.71
N SER A 192 -4.99 15.94 -40.52
CA SER A 192 -4.65 16.61 -39.24
C SER A 192 -5.78 16.53 -38.19
N SER A 193 -6.80 15.67 -38.41
CA SER A 193 -7.93 15.57 -37.49
C SER A 193 -7.56 14.84 -36.20
N ARG A 194 -7.96 15.44 -35.06
CA ARG A 194 -7.80 14.89 -33.70
C ARG A 194 -8.51 13.55 -33.54
N ILE A 195 -7.92 12.68 -32.73
CA ILE A 195 -8.50 11.39 -32.33
C ILE A 195 -9.22 11.58 -31.00
N VAL A 196 -10.51 11.25 -30.94
CA VAL A 196 -11.34 11.45 -29.75
C VAL A 196 -11.79 10.10 -29.21
N LEU A 197 -11.20 9.68 -28.09
CA LEU A 197 -11.53 8.42 -27.41
C LEU A 197 -12.53 8.69 -26.28
N SER A 198 -13.73 9.15 -26.66
CA SER A 198 -14.72 9.74 -25.73
C SER A 198 -15.24 8.79 -24.66
N LYS A 199 -15.24 7.48 -24.89
CA LYS A 199 -15.74 6.44 -23.96
C LYS A 199 -14.64 5.67 -23.23
N LEU A 200 -13.37 5.98 -23.49
CA LEU A 200 -12.24 5.25 -22.92
C LEU A 200 -12.12 5.57 -21.44
N LYS A 201 -12.31 4.56 -20.58
CA LYS A 201 -12.33 4.68 -19.13
C LYS A 201 -11.03 4.22 -18.48
N SER A 202 -10.35 3.24 -19.06
CA SER A 202 -9.15 2.63 -18.45
C SER A 202 -8.06 2.39 -19.50
N ILE A 203 -6.86 2.88 -19.21
CA ILE A 203 -5.63 2.60 -19.96
C ILE A 203 -4.64 1.97 -18.99
N LYS A 204 -4.10 0.81 -19.37
CA LYS A 204 -3.06 0.10 -18.61
C LYS A 204 -1.94 -0.32 -19.54
N LEU A 205 -0.75 0.17 -19.26
CA LEU A 205 0.47 -0.05 -20.04
C LEU A 205 1.52 -0.59 -19.08
N GLU A 206 1.87 -1.87 -19.22
CA GLU A 206 2.69 -2.59 -18.24
C GLU A 206 3.86 -3.33 -18.92
N PHE A 207 5.08 -3.22 -18.41
CA PHE A 207 6.24 -3.97 -18.95
C PHE A 207 6.47 -3.70 -20.46
N LEU A 208 6.48 -2.43 -20.85
CA LEU A 208 6.69 -1.99 -22.25
C LEU A 208 7.99 -1.17 -22.35
N PRO A 209 9.17 -1.81 -22.29
CA PRO A 209 10.45 -1.11 -22.18
C PRO A 209 10.76 -0.21 -23.39
N SER A 210 10.28 -0.55 -24.60
CA SER A 210 10.51 0.24 -25.82
C SER A 210 9.45 1.33 -26.09
N LEU A 211 8.39 1.40 -25.28
CA LEU A 211 7.30 2.34 -25.49
C LEU A 211 7.76 3.75 -25.14
N TRP A 212 7.78 4.63 -26.13
CA TRP A 212 8.17 6.03 -25.94
C TRP A 212 7.01 7.01 -26.19
N SER A 213 6.01 6.62 -26.98
CA SER A 213 4.83 7.45 -27.23
C SER A 213 3.55 6.64 -27.42
N PHE A 214 2.44 7.16 -26.90
CA PHE A 214 1.11 6.65 -27.18
C PHE A 214 0.70 6.98 -28.63
N CYS A 215 1.08 8.15 -29.13
CA CYS A 215 0.80 8.61 -30.48
C CYS A 215 1.84 9.66 -30.89
N PRO A 216 2.62 9.46 -31.96
CA PRO A 216 3.65 10.40 -32.37
C PRO A 216 3.07 11.63 -33.09
N GLU A 217 3.78 12.76 -32.99
CA GLU A 217 3.56 13.94 -33.82
C GLU A 217 4.45 13.87 -35.07
N ALA A 218 3.98 14.42 -36.20
CA ALA A 218 4.66 14.31 -37.49
C ALA A 218 5.86 15.28 -37.63
N ASP A 219 5.96 16.29 -36.74
CA ASP A 219 6.98 17.32 -36.80
C ASP A 219 8.18 16.96 -35.91
N ALA A 220 9.22 16.40 -36.54
CA ALA A 220 10.50 16.01 -35.93
C ALA A 220 11.35 17.18 -35.37
N ASN A 221 10.78 18.39 -35.25
CA ASN A 221 11.49 19.61 -34.85
C ASN A 221 11.20 20.07 -33.41
N LEU A 222 10.34 19.38 -32.64
CA LEU A 222 10.06 19.69 -31.23
C LEU A 222 10.73 18.66 -30.31
N VAL A 223 11.72 19.14 -29.57
CA VAL A 223 12.74 18.39 -28.80
C VAL A 223 12.21 17.80 -27.48
N GLN A 224 10.95 17.39 -27.40
CA GLN A 224 10.43 16.71 -26.19
C GLN A 224 9.24 15.81 -26.53
N GLU A 225 9.51 14.53 -26.69
CA GLU A 225 8.50 13.50 -26.92
C GLU A 225 7.92 13.07 -25.56
N THR A 226 6.66 13.42 -25.34
CA THR A 226 5.88 13.06 -24.15
C THR A 226 5.05 11.81 -24.45
N LEU A 227 4.71 11.01 -23.44
CA LEU A 227 3.92 9.78 -23.66
C LEU A 227 2.58 10.10 -24.32
N PHE A 228 1.87 11.12 -23.82
CA PHE A 228 0.62 11.61 -24.39
C PHE A 228 0.81 12.95 -25.10
N ASN A 229 0.15 13.15 -26.25
CA ASN A 229 0.26 14.39 -27.04
C ASN A 229 -1.10 15.03 -27.33
N SER A 230 -1.07 16.26 -27.85
CA SER A 230 -2.25 17.12 -28.11
C SER A 230 -3.19 16.64 -29.24
N LYS A 231 -2.82 15.55 -29.95
CA LYS A 231 -3.65 14.96 -31.01
C LYS A 231 -4.80 14.10 -30.47
N ILE A 232 -4.76 13.72 -29.19
CA ILE A 232 -5.70 12.77 -28.60
C ILE A 232 -6.45 13.38 -27.43
N ASP A 233 -7.77 13.22 -27.44
CA ASP A 233 -8.65 13.62 -26.35
C ASP A 233 -9.15 12.41 -25.55
N PHE A 234 -8.96 12.47 -24.22
CA PHE A 234 -9.37 11.47 -23.22
C PHE A 234 -10.42 12.08 -22.28
N LEU A 235 -11.66 12.16 -22.74
CA LEU A 235 -12.73 12.89 -22.04
C LEU A 235 -13.34 12.12 -20.84
N SER A 236 -13.30 10.78 -20.88
CA SER A 236 -13.93 9.90 -19.87
C SER A 236 -12.93 8.99 -19.17
N LEU A 237 -11.63 9.25 -19.26
CA LEU A 237 -10.60 8.39 -18.66
C LEU A 237 -10.66 8.51 -17.14
N GLU A 238 -10.94 7.39 -16.46
CA GLU A 238 -11.09 7.28 -15.01
C GLU A 238 -9.86 6.61 -14.36
N GLU A 239 -9.17 5.72 -15.08
CA GLU A 239 -8.01 4.96 -14.60
C GLU A 239 -6.86 4.99 -15.60
N LEU A 240 -5.66 5.32 -15.12
CA LEU A 240 -4.40 5.24 -15.87
C LEU A 240 -3.37 4.46 -15.05
N THR A 241 -2.84 3.39 -15.62
CA THR A 241 -1.76 2.58 -15.02
C THR A 241 -0.57 2.54 -15.97
N LEU A 242 0.58 2.97 -15.48
CA LEU A 242 1.86 2.95 -16.17
C LEU A 242 2.83 2.12 -15.32
N ARG A 243 3.27 0.96 -15.81
CA ARG A 243 4.15 0.05 -15.07
C ARG A 243 5.36 -0.35 -15.93
N GLU A 244 6.57 -0.25 -15.41
CA GLU A 244 7.82 -0.66 -16.06
C GLU A 244 7.97 -0.04 -17.47
N LEU A 245 7.75 1.28 -17.56
CA LEU A 245 7.86 2.06 -18.81
C LEU A 245 9.18 2.83 -18.83
N HIS A 246 10.30 2.11 -18.91
CA HIS A 246 11.63 2.72 -18.75
C HIS A 246 11.98 3.74 -19.83
N SER A 247 11.40 3.69 -21.04
CA SER A 247 11.69 4.71 -22.08
C SER A 247 10.98 6.05 -21.88
N VAL A 248 10.00 6.14 -20.97
CA VAL A 248 9.19 7.35 -20.78
C VAL A 248 9.87 8.30 -19.78
N SER A 249 10.23 9.51 -20.24
CA SER A 249 10.80 10.56 -19.39
C SER A 249 9.80 11.65 -18.99
N GLU A 250 8.73 11.85 -19.78
CA GLU A 250 7.68 12.84 -19.51
C GLU A 250 6.33 12.24 -19.92
N ILE A 251 5.34 12.26 -19.01
CA ILE A 251 4.03 11.64 -19.25
C ILE A 251 3.09 12.60 -19.99
N TRP A 252 3.10 13.86 -19.56
CA TRP A 252 2.06 14.84 -19.91
C TRP A 252 2.53 15.81 -20.99
N PRO A 253 1.65 16.22 -21.92
CA PRO A 253 1.98 17.23 -22.93
C PRO A 253 1.85 18.66 -22.39
N ARG A 254 2.70 19.57 -22.88
CA ARG A 254 2.68 21.00 -22.53
C ARG A 254 1.44 21.76 -23.00
N HIS A 255 0.84 21.36 -24.12
CA HIS A 255 -0.25 22.09 -24.77
C HIS A 255 -1.50 21.22 -24.84
N PHE A 256 -2.39 21.36 -23.85
CA PHE A 256 -3.60 20.54 -23.76
C PHE A 256 -4.88 21.35 -23.53
N SER A 257 -6.01 20.76 -23.93
CA SER A 257 -7.33 21.23 -23.54
C SER A 257 -7.59 20.86 -22.07
N THR A 258 -8.13 21.79 -21.29
CA THR A 258 -8.45 21.59 -19.85
C THR A 258 -9.53 20.54 -19.59
N ALA A 259 -10.19 20.02 -20.65
CA ALA A 259 -11.21 18.98 -20.54
C ALA A 259 -10.64 17.56 -20.37
N ASN A 260 -9.42 17.29 -20.84
CA ASN A 260 -8.84 15.95 -20.78
C ASN A 260 -8.35 15.62 -19.37
N PHE A 261 -8.41 14.34 -18.99
CA PHE A 261 -8.03 13.82 -17.66
C PHE A 261 -8.83 14.40 -16.47
N ARG A 262 -9.81 15.27 -16.71
CA ARG A 262 -10.71 15.78 -15.66
C ARG A 262 -11.50 14.67 -14.97
N SER A 263 -11.76 13.58 -15.67
CA SER A 263 -12.46 12.40 -15.14
C SER A 263 -11.52 11.41 -14.42
N LEU A 264 -10.19 11.65 -14.43
CA LEU A 264 -9.21 10.71 -13.91
C LEU A 264 -9.31 10.64 -12.39
N ARG A 265 -9.56 9.43 -11.87
CA ARG A 265 -9.73 9.12 -10.45
C ARG A 265 -8.58 8.30 -9.90
N ILE A 266 -7.97 7.46 -10.73
CA ILE A 266 -6.90 6.53 -10.31
C ILE A 266 -5.70 6.72 -11.23
N LEU A 267 -4.55 7.05 -10.65
CA LEU A 267 -3.26 7.05 -11.34
C LEU A 267 -2.28 6.17 -10.59
N ILE A 268 -1.74 5.18 -11.29
CA ILE A 268 -0.71 4.27 -10.76
C ILE A 268 0.51 4.35 -11.69
N ILE A 269 1.66 4.71 -11.12
CA ILE A 269 2.96 4.76 -11.78
C ILE A 269 3.90 3.84 -11.01
N PHE A 270 4.48 2.85 -11.69
CA PHE A 270 5.32 1.83 -11.08
C PHE A 270 6.54 1.55 -11.97
N GLY A 271 7.78 1.55 -11.49
CA GLY A 271 8.91 1.11 -12.32
C GLY A 271 9.25 2.07 -13.49
N CYS A 272 8.94 3.37 -13.38
CA CYS A 272 9.18 4.35 -14.44
C CYS A 272 10.48 5.11 -14.20
N ASP A 273 11.62 4.45 -14.39
CA ASP A 273 12.92 4.91 -13.89
C ASP A 273 13.49 6.17 -14.54
N ASN A 274 13.05 6.54 -15.75
CA ASN A 274 13.50 7.77 -16.43
C ASN A 274 12.62 9.00 -16.10
N LEU A 275 11.59 8.83 -15.28
CA LEU A 275 10.70 9.92 -14.88
C LEU A 275 11.35 10.71 -13.74
N VAL A 276 11.67 11.99 -14.00
CA VAL A 276 12.24 12.91 -12.98
C VAL A 276 11.15 13.70 -12.25
N LEU A 277 10.12 14.11 -12.99
CA LEU A 277 8.99 14.92 -12.52
C LEU A 277 7.68 14.26 -12.95
N VAL A 278 6.79 13.98 -11.99
CA VAL A 278 5.52 13.31 -12.29
C VAL A 278 4.46 14.30 -12.77
N PHE A 279 4.30 15.45 -12.10
CA PHE A 279 3.26 16.44 -12.42
C PHE A 279 3.82 17.85 -12.61
N PRO A 280 4.05 18.26 -13.87
CA PRO A 280 4.35 19.66 -14.20
C PRO A 280 3.23 20.62 -13.75
N ALA A 281 3.55 21.90 -13.53
CA ALA A 281 2.60 22.86 -12.98
C ALA A 281 1.30 22.98 -13.79
N TYR A 282 1.40 22.86 -15.12
CA TYR A 282 0.26 22.98 -16.03
C TYR A 282 -0.73 21.80 -15.97
N ILE A 283 -0.34 20.62 -15.46
CA ILE A 283 -1.23 19.44 -15.40
C ILE A 283 -2.13 19.45 -14.16
N GLN A 284 -1.72 20.14 -13.10
CA GLN A 284 -2.34 20.07 -11.77
C GLN A 284 -3.81 20.53 -11.80
N ASN A 285 -4.13 21.53 -12.61
CA ASN A 285 -5.50 22.04 -12.79
C ASN A 285 -6.44 21.07 -13.52
N MET A 286 -5.90 20.06 -14.22
CA MET A 286 -6.69 19.07 -14.94
C MET A 286 -7.08 17.88 -14.03
N LEU A 287 -6.26 17.58 -13.02
CA LEU A 287 -6.39 16.39 -12.16
C LEU A 287 -7.25 16.64 -10.91
N GLN A 288 -8.39 17.32 -11.09
CA GLN A 288 -9.23 17.79 -9.98
C GLN A 288 -10.05 16.69 -9.31
N ASN A 289 -10.25 15.54 -9.97
CA ASN A 289 -11.00 14.40 -9.45
C ASN A 289 -10.12 13.20 -9.11
N LEU A 290 -8.79 13.38 -9.07
CA LEU A 290 -7.85 12.30 -8.75
C LEU A 290 -8.05 11.91 -7.27
N GLU A 291 -8.47 10.67 -7.03
CA GLU A 291 -8.78 10.11 -5.70
C GLU A 291 -7.63 9.24 -5.19
N ILE A 292 -7.05 8.43 -6.07
CA ILE A 292 -5.99 7.47 -5.73
C ILE A 292 -4.75 7.77 -6.57
N LEU A 293 -3.63 8.01 -5.89
CA LEU A 293 -2.34 8.22 -6.52
C LEU A 293 -1.32 7.25 -5.90
N SER A 294 -0.76 6.37 -6.73
CA SER A 294 0.37 5.52 -6.35
C SER A 294 1.56 5.78 -7.25
N ILE A 295 2.70 6.12 -6.67
CA ILE A 295 3.98 6.27 -7.37
C ILE A 295 5.01 5.42 -6.64
N GLU A 296 5.40 4.32 -7.26
CA GLU A 296 6.25 3.32 -6.61
C GLU A 296 7.40 2.90 -7.53
N TRP A 297 8.57 2.58 -6.97
CA TRP A 297 9.73 2.07 -7.73
C TRP A 297 10.12 2.97 -8.90
N CYS A 298 10.26 4.28 -8.69
CA CYS A 298 10.67 5.22 -9.73
C CYS A 298 11.95 5.93 -9.28
N ASP A 299 13.10 5.37 -9.66
CA ASP A 299 14.40 5.73 -9.06
C ASP A 299 14.84 7.17 -9.32
N SER A 300 14.42 7.78 -10.44
CA SER A 300 14.79 9.15 -10.82
C SER A 300 13.86 10.24 -10.32
N VAL A 301 12.72 9.91 -9.70
CA VAL A 301 11.74 10.93 -9.28
C VAL A 301 12.31 11.76 -8.14
N GLU A 302 12.61 13.04 -8.42
CA GLU A 302 13.10 14.00 -7.44
C GLU A 302 11.96 14.82 -6.82
N GLU A 303 10.94 15.11 -7.61
CA GLU A 303 9.77 15.91 -7.24
C GLU A 303 8.50 15.27 -7.84
N VAL A 304 7.46 15.10 -7.03
CA VAL A 304 6.18 14.59 -7.54
C VAL A 304 5.40 15.68 -8.28
N CYS A 305 5.31 16.90 -7.74
CA CYS A 305 4.70 18.02 -8.45
C CYS A 305 5.62 19.23 -8.52
N GLU A 306 5.70 19.83 -9.70
CA GLU A 306 6.39 21.09 -9.92
C GLU A 306 5.56 22.22 -9.30
N LEU A 307 6.13 22.90 -8.32
CA LEU A 307 5.51 24.10 -7.78
C LEU A 307 5.74 25.24 -8.77
N SER A 308 4.65 25.82 -9.30
CA SER A 308 4.77 26.99 -10.16
C SER A 308 5.39 28.15 -9.37
N LYS A 309 6.40 28.80 -9.96
CA LYS A 309 6.90 30.11 -9.49
C LYS A 309 5.90 31.24 -9.78
N LEU A 310 4.63 30.92 -10.07
CA LEU A 310 3.65 31.85 -10.61
C LEU A 310 2.93 32.60 -9.49
N ASP A 311 3.07 33.93 -9.57
CA ASP A 311 2.56 35.01 -8.73
C ASP A 311 3.02 35.06 -7.27
N ILE A 312 4.19 35.69 -7.12
CA ILE A 312 4.77 36.27 -5.90
C ILE A 312 4.00 37.56 -5.48
N HIS A 313 2.87 37.89 -6.13
CA HIS A 313 2.16 39.17 -5.96
C HIS A 313 0.77 39.10 -5.32
N ASN A 314 0.26 37.91 -4.99
CA ASN A 314 -0.96 37.77 -4.19
C ASN A 314 -0.73 36.78 -3.04
N ASP A 315 -0.64 37.30 -1.81
CA ASP A 315 -0.51 36.51 -0.58
C ASP A 315 -1.78 35.70 -0.22
N ASN A 316 -2.83 35.75 -1.04
CA ASN A 316 -4.16 35.23 -0.72
C ASN A 316 -4.58 33.97 -1.51
N ASP A 317 -3.80 33.48 -2.48
CA ASP A 317 -4.21 32.32 -3.28
C ASP A 317 -3.69 31.01 -2.68
N ALA A 318 -4.62 30.25 -2.08
CA ALA A 318 -4.41 28.86 -1.68
C ALA A 318 -4.02 28.01 -2.90
N LEU A 319 -2.85 27.39 -2.86
CA LEU A 319 -2.43 26.42 -3.88
C LEU A 319 -3.14 25.08 -3.61
N ALA A 320 -4.19 24.80 -4.37
CA ALA A 320 -4.87 23.50 -4.36
C ALA A 320 -4.26 22.58 -5.43
N THR A 321 -3.09 22.01 -5.15
CA THR A 321 -2.51 20.96 -6.01
C THR A 321 -3.12 19.61 -5.62
N LEU A 322 -3.85 19.00 -6.56
CA LEU A 322 -4.49 17.67 -6.42
C LEU A 322 -5.50 17.57 -5.24
N PRO A 323 -6.56 18.40 -5.23
CA PRO A 323 -7.41 18.59 -4.05
C PRO A 323 -8.27 17.39 -3.63
N SER A 324 -8.48 16.42 -4.52
CA SER A 324 -9.39 15.28 -4.28
C SER A 324 -8.67 14.00 -3.83
N VAL A 325 -7.34 14.02 -3.71
CA VAL A 325 -6.57 12.82 -3.38
C VAL A 325 -6.93 12.36 -1.97
N ARG A 326 -7.40 11.11 -1.87
CA ARG A 326 -7.77 10.43 -0.63
C ARG A 326 -6.72 9.42 -0.21
N ASP A 327 -6.20 8.66 -1.16
CA ASP A 327 -5.21 7.63 -0.91
C ASP A 327 -3.94 7.95 -1.69
N LEU A 328 -2.84 8.17 -0.96
CA LEU A 328 -1.54 8.47 -1.54
C LEU A 328 -0.50 7.46 -1.09
N ILE A 329 0.10 6.79 -2.07
CA ILE A 329 1.17 5.82 -1.86
C ILE A 329 2.41 6.29 -2.60
N LEU A 330 3.50 6.53 -1.86
CA LEU A 330 4.81 6.89 -2.39
C LEU A 330 5.84 5.88 -1.89
N GLY A 331 6.46 5.14 -2.80
CA GLY A 331 7.24 3.95 -2.44
C GLY A 331 8.51 3.80 -3.25
N LYS A 332 9.65 3.48 -2.63
CA LYS A 332 10.90 3.21 -3.37
C LYS A 332 11.25 4.37 -4.31
N LEU A 333 11.32 5.58 -3.74
CA LEU A 333 11.65 6.82 -4.44
C LEU A 333 12.92 7.41 -3.81
N PRO A 334 14.11 6.84 -4.09
CA PRO A 334 15.34 7.14 -3.36
C PRO A 334 15.79 8.60 -3.50
N LEU A 335 15.47 9.26 -4.63
CA LEU A 335 15.85 10.65 -4.89
C LEU A 335 14.77 11.68 -4.53
N LEU A 336 13.59 11.25 -4.04
CA LEU A 336 12.50 12.15 -3.71
C LEU A 336 12.87 13.05 -2.53
N LYS A 337 13.06 14.34 -2.79
CA LYS A 337 13.46 15.33 -1.77
C LYS A 337 12.28 16.16 -1.26
N HIS A 338 11.32 16.44 -2.15
CA HIS A 338 10.22 17.35 -1.86
C HIS A 338 8.87 16.78 -2.34
N LEU A 339 7.89 16.92 -1.45
CA LEU A 339 6.47 16.79 -1.69
C LEU A 339 5.92 18.20 -1.95
N TRP A 340 4.82 18.29 -2.69
CA TRP A 340 4.26 19.59 -3.08
C TRP A 340 3.68 20.41 -1.91
N TRP A 341 3.66 19.84 -0.69
CA TRP A 341 3.27 20.52 0.54
C TRP A 341 4.38 20.61 1.61
N ASN A 342 5.56 20.04 1.38
CA ASN A 342 6.64 20.00 2.39
C ASN A 342 7.82 20.92 2.07
N ASN A 343 7.72 21.74 1.02
CA ASN A 343 8.76 22.67 0.60
C ASN A 343 8.69 23.96 1.43
N SER A 344 9.71 24.19 2.29
CA SER A 344 9.79 25.32 3.24
C SER A 344 9.83 26.73 2.62
N ILE A 345 9.86 26.85 1.28
CA ILE A 345 10.01 28.16 0.62
C ILE A 345 8.72 29.01 0.72
N ASN A 346 7.56 28.40 1.00
CA ASN A 346 6.29 29.11 0.98
C ASN A 346 5.51 28.87 2.29
N HIS A 347 5.40 29.88 3.16
CA HIS A 347 4.46 29.95 4.30
C HIS A 347 2.98 29.99 3.85
N ARG A 348 2.61 29.34 2.74
CA ARG A 348 1.25 29.34 2.20
C ARG A 348 0.39 28.27 2.87
N VAL A 349 -0.91 28.56 2.99
CA VAL A 349 -1.91 27.61 3.47
C VAL A 349 -2.19 26.58 2.38
N TYR A 350 -1.80 25.33 2.62
CA TYR A 350 -2.11 24.22 1.72
C TYR A 350 -3.54 23.75 1.96
N THR A 351 -4.45 23.96 1.02
CA THR A 351 -5.82 23.43 1.08
C THR A 351 -5.95 22.06 0.39
N GLY A 352 -4.93 21.64 -0.37
CA GLY A 352 -4.98 20.41 -1.19
C GLY A 352 -5.02 19.08 -0.43
N LEU A 353 -4.83 19.07 0.90
CA LEU A 353 -4.76 17.85 1.71
C LEU A 353 -6.05 17.53 2.49
N GLN A 354 -7.11 18.34 2.31
CA GLN A 354 -8.36 18.22 3.09
C GLN A 354 -9.08 16.89 2.93
N ASN A 355 -8.90 16.21 1.79
CA ASN A 355 -9.54 14.94 1.48
C ASN A 355 -8.63 13.73 1.71
N LEU A 356 -7.38 13.94 2.15
CA LEU A 356 -6.43 12.85 2.33
C LEU A 356 -6.86 11.98 3.51
N ASN A 357 -7.19 10.72 3.24
CA ASN A 357 -7.60 9.72 4.22
C ASN A 357 -6.44 8.81 4.64
N SER A 358 -5.62 8.39 3.67
CA SER A 358 -4.50 7.48 3.91
C SER A 358 -3.24 7.95 3.20
N LEU A 359 -2.12 7.99 3.95
CA LEU A 359 -0.79 8.30 3.44
C LEU A 359 0.19 7.19 3.77
N HIS A 360 0.70 6.52 2.74
CA HIS A 360 1.74 5.51 2.85
C HIS A 360 3.02 5.98 2.17
N ILE A 361 4.09 6.17 2.94
CA ILE A 361 5.42 6.53 2.43
C ILE A 361 6.40 5.43 2.79
N TYR A 362 7.13 4.91 1.81
CA TYR A 362 8.12 3.88 2.09
C TYR A 362 9.37 3.96 1.22
N GLU A 363 10.54 3.74 1.82
CA GLU A 363 11.81 3.72 1.09
C GLU A 363 12.03 4.97 0.21
N CYS A 364 11.60 6.13 0.73
CA CYS A 364 11.81 7.45 0.14
C CYS A 364 12.98 8.13 0.85
N ASP A 365 14.20 7.67 0.57
CA ASP A 365 15.40 8.00 1.33
C ASP A 365 15.82 9.48 1.23
N GLY A 366 15.38 10.23 0.21
CA GLY A 366 15.66 11.67 0.08
C GLY A 366 14.82 12.57 1.01
N LEU A 367 13.74 12.06 1.61
CA LEU A 367 12.84 12.84 2.45
C LEU A 367 13.40 13.00 3.87
N ILE A 368 13.52 14.25 4.32
CA ILE A 368 13.95 14.60 5.69
C ILE A 368 12.74 14.75 6.64
N HIS A 369 11.63 15.27 6.10
CA HIS A 369 10.33 15.40 6.78
C HIS A 369 9.18 15.26 5.79
N ILE A 370 8.00 14.86 6.27
CA ILE A 370 6.82 14.67 5.41
C ILE A 370 5.95 15.93 5.38
N PHE A 371 5.78 16.59 6.52
CA PHE A 371 4.86 17.71 6.66
C PHE A 371 5.52 18.91 7.32
N SER A 372 5.17 20.10 6.84
CA SER A 372 5.33 21.35 7.57
C SER A 372 4.12 21.57 8.50
N VAL A 373 4.27 22.41 9.53
CA VAL A 373 3.13 22.78 10.40
C VAL A 373 2.00 23.49 9.64
N CYS A 374 2.29 24.23 8.58
CA CYS A 374 1.26 24.85 7.74
C CYS A 374 0.37 23.80 7.04
N ALA A 375 0.91 22.65 6.68
CA ALA A 375 0.16 21.55 6.07
C ALA A 375 -0.70 20.76 7.09
N LEU A 376 -0.37 20.80 8.38
CA LEU A 376 -1.14 20.09 9.42
C LEU A 376 -2.57 20.62 9.54
N LYS A 377 -2.78 21.94 9.36
CA LYS A 377 -4.11 22.56 9.45
C LYS A 377 -5.09 22.06 8.37
N SER A 378 -4.61 21.36 7.33
CA SER A 378 -5.45 20.78 6.28
C SER A 378 -5.63 19.28 6.35
N LEU A 379 -4.97 18.56 7.25
CA LEU A 379 -5.11 17.10 7.41
C LEU A 379 -6.33 16.72 8.26
N VAL A 380 -7.51 17.24 7.86
CA VAL A 380 -8.76 17.10 8.63
C VAL A 380 -9.44 15.74 8.47
N GLN A 381 -9.17 15.01 7.38
CA GLN A 381 -9.74 13.68 7.09
C GLN A 381 -8.71 12.53 7.21
N LEU A 382 -7.46 12.84 7.57
CA LEU A 382 -6.41 11.82 7.61
C LEU A 382 -6.72 10.81 8.72
N GLN A 383 -6.94 9.55 8.33
CA GLN A 383 -7.24 8.43 9.21
C GLN A 383 -6.02 7.55 9.46
N GLU A 384 -5.16 7.41 8.45
CA GLU A 384 -4.02 6.49 8.49
C GLU A 384 -2.72 7.12 7.97
N LEU A 385 -1.66 6.99 8.75
CA LEU A 385 -0.31 7.39 8.38
C LEU A 385 0.66 6.22 8.57
N ARG A 386 1.24 5.74 7.47
CA ARG A 386 2.27 4.70 7.48
C ARG A 386 3.57 5.20 6.85
N VAL A 387 4.68 5.09 7.58
CA VAL A 387 6.00 5.48 7.10
C VAL A 387 6.98 4.35 7.39
N ARG A 388 7.56 3.73 6.37
CA ARG A 388 8.52 2.63 6.55
C ARG A 388 9.83 2.80 5.80
N SER A 389 10.95 2.41 6.41
CA SER A 389 12.24 2.23 5.74
C SER A 389 12.79 3.48 5.02
N CYS A 390 12.44 4.70 5.47
CA CYS A 390 12.96 5.97 4.93
C CYS A 390 14.19 6.42 5.74
N LYS A 391 15.39 6.21 5.21
CA LYS A 391 16.64 6.25 6.00
C LYS A 391 17.07 7.64 6.46
N MET A 392 16.76 8.71 5.72
CA MET A 392 17.14 10.08 6.09
C MET A 392 16.05 10.86 6.84
N MET A 393 14.91 10.22 7.10
CA MET A 393 13.76 10.82 7.78
C MET A 393 14.14 11.20 9.22
N LYS A 394 14.10 12.50 9.55
CA LYS A 394 14.45 13.01 10.89
C LYS A 394 13.23 13.28 11.76
N THR A 395 12.16 13.78 11.14
CA THR A 395 10.88 14.05 11.82
C THR A 395 9.74 13.83 10.84
N ILE A 396 8.58 13.39 11.30
CA ILE A 396 7.39 13.30 10.44
C ILE A 396 6.85 14.71 10.16
N PHE A 397 6.77 15.51 11.23
CA PHE A 397 6.32 16.89 11.21
C PHE A 397 7.44 17.84 11.63
N ALA A 398 7.81 18.77 10.75
CA ALA A 398 8.77 19.83 11.03
C ALA A 398 8.02 21.14 11.33
N ASN A 399 8.29 21.76 12.49
CA ASN A 399 7.81 23.10 12.81
C ASN A 399 8.85 24.18 12.52
N GLU A 400 8.40 25.28 11.93
CA GLU A 400 9.16 26.51 11.68
C GLU A 400 8.39 27.78 12.15
N GLY A 401 7.32 27.68 12.98
CA GLY A 401 6.49 28.83 13.40
C GLY A 401 5.47 28.63 14.53
N GLU A 402 4.61 29.64 14.73
CA GLU A 402 3.81 30.01 15.94
C GLU A 402 3.03 28.94 16.74
N ASP A 403 2.73 29.34 17.98
CA ASP A 403 2.25 28.62 19.17
C ASP A 403 0.82 28.04 19.15
N ASP A 404 0.26 27.64 18.02
CA ASP A 404 -1.08 27.04 17.96
C ASP A 404 -1.10 25.53 18.29
N ILE A 405 -2.14 25.09 19.03
CA ILE A 405 -2.44 23.66 19.20
C ILE A 405 -3.01 23.10 17.90
N ILE A 406 -2.45 21.98 17.44
CA ILE A 406 -2.88 21.31 16.22
C ILE A 406 -3.70 20.08 16.58
N VAL A 407 -4.89 19.96 15.98
CA VAL A 407 -5.82 18.84 16.21
C VAL A 407 -5.92 17.98 14.96
N LEU A 408 -5.49 16.73 15.06
CA LEU A 408 -5.63 15.71 14.02
C LEU A 408 -6.87 14.86 14.33
N SER A 409 -8.04 15.35 13.93
CA SER A 409 -9.33 14.89 14.45
C SER A 409 -9.69 13.45 14.11
N GLU A 410 -9.34 13.00 12.90
CA GLU A 410 -9.76 11.69 12.36
C GLU A 410 -8.64 10.64 12.37
N LEU A 411 -7.41 11.02 12.76
CA LEU A 411 -6.25 10.12 12.69
C LEU A 411 -6.40 9.00 13.71
N CYS A 412 -6.66 7.78 13.24
CA CYS A 412 -6.92 6.61 14.07
C CYS A 412 -5.74 5.64 14.15
N HIS A 413 -4.82 5.68 13.18
CA HIS A 413 -3.69 4.76 13.09
C HIS A 413 -2.38 5.43 12.63
N ILE A 414 -1.31 5.23 13.40
CA ILE A 414 0.07 5.63 13.07
C ILE A 414 0.97 4.39 13.09
N SER A 415 1.68 4.15 11.99
CA SER A 415 2.70 3.11 11.87
C SER A 415 4.02 3.69 11.36
N LEU A 416 5.09 3.59 12.15
CA LEU A 416 6.44 4.05 11.82
C LEU A 416 7.41 2.87 11.93
N GLU A 417 8.10 2.50 10.86
CA GLU A 417 8.93 1.29 10.84
C GLU A 417 10.28 1.54 10.16
N ASP A 418 11.37 1.03 10.72
CA ASP A 418 12.71 1.10 10.14
C ASP A 418 13.16 2.52 9.75
N LEU A 419 13.01 3.49 10.67
CA LEU A 419 13.40 4.88 10.47
C LEU A 419 14.63 5.23 11.33
N PRO A 420 15.86 4.92 10.87
CA PRO A 420 17.08 4.98 11.68
C PRO A 420 17.48 6.39 12.15
N GLU A 421 17.08 7.42 11.42
CA GLU A 421 17.39 8.82 11.73
C GLU A 421 16.24 9.57 12.44
N LEU A 422 15.08 8.92 12.64
CA LEU A 422 13.91 9.56 13.20
C LEU A 422 14.15 9.91 14.68
N SER A 423 14.19 11.19 15.01
CA SER A 423 14.37 11.66 16.38
C SER A 423 13.06 11.89 17.13
N SER A 424 11.99 12.24 16.39
CA SER A 424 10.69 12.57 16.95
C SER A 424 9.58 12.50 15.91
N PHE A 425 8.33 12.32 16.33
CA PHE A 425 7.18 12.41 15.43
C PHE A 425 6.94 13.87 15.02
N CYS A 426 6.99 14.78 15.98
CA CYS A 426 6.88 16.21 15.74
C CYS A 426 7.96 16.99 16.49
N LYS A 427 8.57 17.99 15.83
CA LYS A 427 9.52 18.91 16.43
C LYS A 427 8.97 20.33 16.41
N GLY A 428 8.94 20.99 17.56
CA GLY A 428 8.73 22.44 17.73
C GLY A 428 7.31 22.89 18.06
N SER A 429 6.32 22.02 18.27
CA SER A 429 4.93 22.44 18.56
C SER A 429 4.66 22.79 20.04
N THR A 430 3.63 23.61 20.29
CA THR A 430 3.09 23.88 21.64
C THR A 430 2.17 22.76 22.14
N GLY A 431 1.53 22.01 21.24
CA GLY A 431 0.77 20.79 21.55
C GLY A 431 0.10 20.14 20.31
N LEU A 432 -0.02 18.82 20.34
CA LEU A 432 -0.78 18.00 19.39
C LEU A 432 -1.91 17.26 20.11
N ASP A 433 -3.11 17.31 19.54
CA ASP A 433 -4.26 16.55 20.02
C ASP A 433 -4.70 15.52 18.97
N PHE A 434 -4.89 14.29 19.43
CA PHE A 434 -5.25 13.14 18.62
C PHE A 434 -6.54 12.50 19.18
N PRO A 435 -7.70 13.13 18.99
CA PRO A 435 -8.93 12.66 19.62
C PRO A 435 -9.40 11.31 19.10
N ALA A 436 -9.07 10.88 17.87
CA ALA A 436 -9.50 9.58 17.32
C ALA A 436 -8.41 8.49 17.35
N LEU A 437 -7.18 8.78 17.80
CA LEU A 437 -6.05 7.85 17.66
C LEU A 437 -6.21 6.61 18.55
N GLU A 438 -6.31 5.44 17.92
CA GLU A 438 -6.53 4.16 18.58
C GLU A 438 -5.25 3.32 18.65
N VAL A 439 -4.39 3.39 17.63
CA VAL A 439 -3.20 2.55 17.53
C VAL A 439 -1.96 3.35 17.14
N ILE A 440 -0.88 3.16 17.91
CA ILE A 440 0.48 3.61 17.58
C ILE A 440 1.39 2.40 17.52
N GLU A 441 2.04 2.20 16.38
CA GLU A 441 3.07 1.20 16.15
C GLU A 441 4.37 1.88 15.70
N ILE A 442 5.44 1.71 16.48
CA ILE A 442 6.76 2.27 16.18
C ILE A 442 7.78 1.16 16.32
N LYS A 443 8.43 0.81 15.21
CA LYS A 443 9.39 -0.30 15.12
C LYS A 443 10.71 0.19 14.55
N ASN A 444 11.81 -0.27 15.14
CA ASN A 444 13.18 -0.03 14.65
C ASN A 444 13.47 1.46 14.35
N CYS A 445 13.09 2.35 15.27
CA CYS A 445 13.39 3.79 15.22
C CYS A 445 14.38 4.19 16.34
N PRO A 446 15.65 3.74 16.28
CA PRO A 446 16.57 3.73 17.41
C PRO A 446 16.97 5.12 17.93
N LYS A 447 16.87 6.18 17.12
CA LYS A 447 17.19 7.56 17.54
C LYS A 447 16.01 8.31 18.16
N MET A 448 14.82 7.72 18.16
CA MET A 448 13.62 8.41 18.63
C MET A 448 13.66 8.51 20.16
N THR A 449 13.69 9.74 20.68
CA THR A 449 13.75 10.00 22.14
C THR A 449 12.41 10.41 22.71
N ALA A 450 11.60 11.11 21.91
CA ALA A 450 10.26 11.55 22.29
C ALA A 450 9.30 11.56 21.09
N PHE A 451 8.02 11.42 21.38
CA PHE A 451 6.96 11.56 20.39
C PHE A 451 6.87 13.01 19.91
N VAL A 452 6.77 13.97 20.83
CA VAL A 452 6.77 15.41 20.52
C VAL A 452 7.93 16.08 21.24
N VAL A 453 8.82 16.72 20.48
CA VAL A 453 9.97 17.48 21.01
C VAL A 453 9.69 18.97 20.92
N SER A 454 10.07 19.75 21.95
CA SER A 454 10.04 21.21 21.90
C SER A 454 11.35 21.83 22.34
N ASP A 455 11.59 23.09 21.97
CA ASP A 455 12.88 23.76 22.13
C ASP A 455 13.24 24.11 23.60
N VAL A 456 12.30 23.94 24.54
CA VAL A 456 12.55 24.16 25.97
C VAL A 456 12.91 22.82 26.60
N HIS A 457 14.09 22.75 27.22
CA HIS A 457 14.62 21.58 27.92
C HIS A 457 13.53 20.83 28.72
N GLN A 458 13.24 19.60 28.31
CA GLN A 458 12.29 18.73 29.02
C GLN A 458 12.85 17.33 29.30
N GLU A 459 12.25 16.73 30.32
CA GLU A 459 12.47 15.36 30.78
C GLU A 459 12.47 14.38 29.60
N GLY A 460 13.48 13.52 29.49
CA GLY A 460 13.70 12.64 28.33
C GLY A 460 12.69 11.50 28.14
N ASN A 461 11.46 11.61 28.65
CA ASN A 461 10.44 10.56 28.47
C ASN A 461 9.73 10.71 27.11
N PHE A 462 9.22 9.59 26.60
CA PHE A 462 8.68 9.51 25.26
C PHE A 462 7.43 10.37 25.05
N PHE A 463 6.46 10.30 25.97
CA PHE A 463 5.26 11.13 25.97
C PHE A 463 5.33 12.18 27.08
N ASN A 464 4.96 13.42 26.74
CA ASN A 464 4.93 14.60 27.60
C ASN A 464 3.55 15.28 27.57
N GLU A 465 3.42 16.45 28.20
CA GLU A 465 2.18 17.22 28.28
C GLU A 465 1.70 17.80 26.94
N LYS A 466 2.49 17.63 25.86
CA LYS A 466 2.17 18.15 24.53
C LYS A 466 1.45 17.16 23.62
N ALA A 467 1.27 15.91 24.04
CA ALA A 467 0.59 14.89 23.25
C ALA A 467 -0.64 14.36 23.99
N ALA A 468 -1.83 14.84 23.59
CA ALA A 468 -3.09 14.35 24.13
C ALA A 468 -3.57 13.12 23.33
N LEU A 469 -3.67 11.99 24.02
CA LEU A 469 -3.99 10.67 23.46
C LEU A 469 -5.16 10.03 24.24
N PRO A 470 -6.37 10.60 24.19
CA PRO A 470 -7.49 10.17 25.04
C PRO A 470 -8.09 8.81 24.64
N ASN A 471 -7.98 8.43 23.36
CA ASN A 471 -8.62 7.23 22.81
C ASN A 471 -7.66 6.10 22.44
N LEU A 472 -6.37 6.23 22.77
CA LEU A 472 -5.35 5.22 22.44
C LEU A 472 -5.67 3.89 23.12
N GLN A 473 -5.81 2.82 22.32
CA GLN A 473 -6.14 1.47 22.74
C GLN A 473 -4.91 0.56 22.74
N ALA A 474 -4.02 0.72 21.77
CA ALA A 474 -2.83 -0.12 21.64
C ALA A 474 -1.56 0.72 21.34
N LEU A 475 -0.50 0.42 22.09
CA LEU A 475 0.82 1.03 21.95
C LEU A 475 1.87 -0.07 21.77
N TYR A 476 2.49 -0.09 20.59
CA TYR A 476 3.55 -1.03 20.23
C TYR A 476 4.84 -0.24 19.98
N LEU A 477 5.85 -0.46 20.84
CA LEU A 477 7.18 0.15 20.75
C LEU A 477 8.21 -0.96 20.62
N ASP A 478 8.94 -1.00 19.52
CA ASP A 478 9.96 -2.01 19.23
C ASP A 478 11.25 -1.33 18.75
N GLY A 479 12.40 -1.65 19.35
CA GLY A 479 13.70 -1.15 18.86
C GLY A 479 13.96 0.34 19.11
N LEU A 480 13.33 0.97 20.11
CA LEU A 480 13.52 2.40 20.45
C LEU A 480 14.69 2.62 21.42
N ASN A 481 15.89 2.42 20.92
CA ASN A 481 17.11 2.38 21.74
C ASN A 481 17.56 3.71 22.37
N SER A 482 16.96 4.85 22.02
CA SER A 482 17.26 6.14 22.68
C SER A 482 16.18 6.56 23.70
N MET A 483 15.09 5.79 23.82
CA MET A 483 14.02 6.06 24.77
C MET A 483 14.42 5.62 26.19
N ILE A 484 14.37 6.54 27.16
CA ILE A 484 14.70 6.24 28.57
C ILE A 484 13.49 5.85 29.42
N GLY A 485 12.29 6.20 28.99
CA GLY A 485 11.02 5.92 29.66
C GLY A 485 9.83 6.36 28.80
N ILE A 486 8.66 5.75 28.99
CA ILE A 486 7.49 6.00 28.12
C ILE A 486 6.74 7.24 28.55
N TRP A 487 6.49 7.41 29.84
CA TRP A 487 5.64 8.48 30.36
C TRP A 487 6.38 9.49 31.23
N GLY A 488 6.18 10.78 30.91
CA GLY A 488 6.62 11.91 31.73
C GLY A 488 5.81 12.09 33.02
N THR A 489 6.25 13.01 33.88
CA THR A 489 5.56 13.32 35.14
C THR A 489 4.31 14.19 34.95
N GLN A 490 4.29 15.00 33.89
CA GLN A 490 3.19 15.88 33.50
C GLN A 490 2.61 15.38 32.17
N LEU A 491 1.34 14.98 32.17
CA LEU A 491 0.63 14.48 30.99
C LEU A 491 -0.76 15.11 30.92
N PRO A 492 -1.36 15.26 29.72
CA PRO A 492 -2.67 15.88 29.56
C PRO A 492 -3.75 15.11 30.32
N ASP A 493 -4.76 15.80 30.82
CA ASP A 493 -5.89 15.16 31.50
C ASP A 493 -6.57 14.13 30.59
N LYS A 494 -6.94 12.97 31.14
CA LYS A 494 -7.57 11.82 30.44
C LYS A 494 -6.73 11.11 29.36
N GLY A 495 -5.51 11.56 29.06
CA GLY A 495 -4.57 10.84 28.20
C GLY A 495 -4.31 9.41 28.68
N PHE A 496 -4.26 8.46 27.74
CA PHE A 496 -4.02 7.02 27.94
C PHE A 496 -5.09 6.27 28.76
N SER A 497 -6.26 6.87 29.01
CA SER A 497 -7.32 6.25 29.82
C SER A 497 -8.02 5.07 29.14
N LYS A 498 -7.83 4.89 27.82
CA LYS A 498 -8.36 3.79 27.03
C LYS A 498 -7.33 2.71 26.66
N LEU A 499 -6.12 2.78 27.19
CA LEU A 499 -5.04 1.88 26.78
C LEU A 499 -5.29 0.46 27.30
N GLN A 500 -5.43 -0.49 26.37
CA GLN A 500 -5.67 -1.91 26.62
C GLN A 500 -4.40 -2.75 26.41
N VAL A 501 -3.59 -2.41 25.41
CA VAL A 501 -2.40 -3.19 25.04
C VAL A 501 -1.16 -2.31 25.07
N LEU A 502 -0.14 -2.76 25.81
CA LEU A 502 1.19 -2.17 25.83
C LEU A 502 2.23 -3.24 25.48
N LYS A 503 2.95 -3.05 24.38
CA LYS A 503 4.09 -3.90 24.02
C LYS A 503 5.35 -3.05 23.87
N VAL A 504 6.40 -3.42 24.59
CA VAL A 504 7.72 -2.77 24.60
C VAL A 504 8.76 -3.83 24.34
N ILE A 505 9.35 -3.82 23.16
CA ILE A 505 10.25 -4.87 22.68
C ILE A 505 11.59 -4.24 22.31
N SER A 506 12.71 -4.87 22.66
CA SER A 506 14.06 -4.47 22.25
C SER A 506 14.36 -2.97 22.47
N CYS A 507 13.90 -2.40 23.60
CA CYS A 507 14.13 -1.00 23.97
C CYS A 507 15.18 -0.90 25.09
N ASP A 508 16.46 -0.97 24.71
CA ASP A 508 17.54 -1.27 25.67
C ASP A 508 17.84 -0.19 26.71
N GLN A 509 17.54 1.08 26.44
CA GLN A 509 17.83 2.20 27.35
C GLN A 509 16.69 2.54 28.32
N VAL A 510 15.56 1.83 28.23
CA VAL A 510 14.41 2.07 29.10
C VAL A 510 14.75 1.65 30.53
N LEU A 511 14.73 2.60 31.46
CA LEU A 511 15.04 2.36 32.87
C LEU A 511 13.81 1.95 33.68
N ASP A 512 12.67 2.57 33.36
CA ASP A 512 11.32 2.26 33.83
C ASP A 512 10.29 2.65 32.75
N LEU A 513 9.07 2.11 32.83
CA LEU A 513 8.00 2.51 31.91
C LEU A 513 7.50 3.92 32.23
N GLY A 514 7.44 4.28 33.51
CA GLY A 514 7.05 5.61 33.96
C GLY A 514 6.77 5.71 35.45
N PRO A 515 6.29 6.88 35.91
CA PRO A 515 5.98 7.10 37.31
C PRO A 515 4.70 6.36 37.77
N ILE A 516 4.64 5.96 39.04
CA ILE A 516 3.54 5.17 39.62
C ILE A 516 2.15 5.84 39.51
N ASN A 517 2.11 7.16 39.42
CA ASN A 517 0.87 7.94 39.23
C ASN A 517 0.26 7.78 37.82
N MET A 518 0.93 7.05 36.91
CA MET A 518 0.36 6.60 35.64
C MET A 518 -0.67 5.50 35.80
N LEU A 519 -0.52 4.64 36.81
CA LEU A 519 -1.34 3.44 36.95
C LEU A 519 -2.86 3.69 37.04
N PRO A 520 -3.38 4.77 37.67
CA PRO A 520 -4.81 5.08 37.62
C PRO A 520 -5.32 5.36 36.19
N ARG A 521 -4.46 5.87 35.30
CA ARG A 521 -4.79 6.06 33.88
C ARG A 521 -4.83 4.72 33.14
N LEU A 522 -3.97 3.79 33.52
CA LEU A 522 -3.85 2.44 32.93
C LEU A 522 -4.81 1.41 33.54
N HIS A 523 -5.86 1.83 34.25
CA HIS A 523 -6.77 0.92 34.98
C HIS A 523 -7.51 -0.10 34.08
N ILE A 524 -7.62 0.18 32.77
CA ILE A 524 -8.24 -0.75 31.81
C ILE A 524 -7.25 -1.58 31.00
N ILE A 525 -5.95 -1.49 31.27
CA ILE A 525 -4.94 -2.27 30.56
C ILE A 525 -5.21 -3.77 30.73
N GLU A 526 -5.15 -4.51 29.64
CA GLU A 526 -5.43 -5.95 29.57
C GLU A 526 -4.15 -6.74 29.31
N GLU A 527 -3.23 -6.20 28.53
CA GLU A 527 -1.98 -6.85 28.14
C GLU A 527 -0.76 -5.94 28.34
N ILE A 528 0.27 -6.46 29.01
CA ILE A 528 1.58 -5.81 29.12
C ILE A 528 2.66 -6.82 28.71
N HIS A 529 3.31 -6.57 27.57
CA HIS A 529 4.42 -7.40 27.07
C HIS A 529 5.70 -6.57 27.03
N ILE A 530 6.72 -6.98 27.78
CA ILE A 530 8.01 -6.29 27.85
C ILE A 530 9.12 -7.31 27.64
N ILE A 531 9.78 -7.21 26.49
CA ILE A 531 10.70 -8.24 26.01
C ILE A 531 12.00 -7.57 25.57
N ASP A 532 13.14 -8.12 25.99
CA ASP A 532 14.46 -7.72 25.49
C ASP A 532 14.83 -6.25 25.79
N CYS A 533 14.45 -5.74 26.97
CA CYS A 533 14.84 -4.39 27.42
C CYS A 533 15.95 -4.49 28.48
N ALA A 534 17.21 -4.39 28.06
CA ALA A 534 18.37 -4.72 28.89
C ALA A 534 18.51 -3.87 30.18
N SER A 535 18.23 -2.56 30.11
CA SER A 535 18.43 -1.63 31.24
C SER A 535 17.23 -1.47 32.17
N LEU A 536 16.14 -2.20 31.93
CA LEU A 536 14.89 -2.05 32.69
C LEU A 536 15.07 -2.60 34.10
N LYS A 537 15.04 -1.72 35.11
CA LYS A 537 15.26 -2.11 36.51
C LYS A 537 13.96 -2.44 37.24
N GLN A 538 12.89 -1.76 36.87
CA GLN A 538 11.55 -1.90 37.44
C GLN A 538 10.50 -1.39 36.44
N LEU A 539 9.27 -1.88 36.55
CA LEU A 539 8.21 -1.45 35.64
C LEU A 539 7.77 0.00 35.88
N PHE A 540 7.50 0.37 37.14
CA PHE A 540 7.07 1.71 37.51
C PHE A 540 7.86 2.24 38.72
N THR A 541 8.20 3.54 38.70
CA THR A 541 9.06 4.19 39.70
C THR A 541 8.31 5.22 40.54
N ILE A 542 8.67 5.37 41.82
CA ILE A 542 8.25 6.50 42.66
C ILE A 542 9.24 7.65 42.45
N LYS A 543 8.83 8.75 41.77
CA LYS A 543 9.68 9.94 41.56
C LYS A 543 9.48 10.96 42.69
N HIS A 544 10.57 11.63 43.10
CA HIS A 544 10.77 12.35 44.39
C HIS A 544 9.85 13.56 44.71
N SER A 545 8.83 13.90 43.91
CA SER A 545 8.00 15.11 44.14
C SER A 545 6.76 14.89 45.02
N GLN A 546 6.50 13.67 45.55
CA GLN A 546 5.18 13.32 46.07
C GLN A 546 5.20 12.60 47.43
N THR A 547 5.72 13.26 48.46
CA THR A 547 5.80 12.73 49.85
C THR A 547 4.46 12.65 50.61
N HIS A 548 3.31 12.98 50.00
CA HIS A 548 2.02 13.03 50.71
C HIS A 548 0.82 12.33 50.05
N GLN A 549 0.98 11.63 48.93
CA GLN A 549 -0.12 10.84 48.35
C GLN A 549 -0.01 9.37 48.75
N ASN A 550 -1.08 8.85 49.36
CA ASN A 550 -1.16 7.47 49.83
C ASN A 550 -1.41 6.55 48.62
N PHE A 551 -0.35 6.12 47.92
CA PHE A 551 -0.43 5.24 46.73
C PHE A 551 -0.88 3.79 47.04
N ALA A 552 -1.30 3.51 48.27
CA ALA A 552 -1.76 2.22 48.75
C ALA A 552 -3.02 1.66 48.04
N SER A 553 -3.63 2.41 47.12
CA SER A 553 -4.89 2.06 46.44
C SER A 553 -4.80 1.81 44.93
N VAL A 554 -3.62 1.88 44.31
CA VAL A 554 -3.53 1.82 42.84
C VAL A 554 -3.44 0.38 42.33
N SER A 555 -4.35 0.00 41.41
CA SER A 555 -4.60 -1.38 40.97
C SER A 555 -4.82 -1.46 39.46
N LEU A 556 -4.22 -2.46 38.79
CA LEU A 556 -4.51 -2.76 37.38
C LEU A 556 -5.63 -3.80 37.31
N ILE A 557 -6.87 -3.33 37.49
CA ILE A 557 -8.04 -4.20 37.70
C ILE A 557 -8.43 -5.02 36.47
N LYS A 558 -7.99 -4.61 35.27
CA LYS A 558 -8.30 -5.29 34.01
C LYS A 558 -7.18 -6.16 33.46
N LEU A 559 -5.97 -6.10 34.02
CA LEU A 559 -4.81 -6.82 33.50
C LEU A 559 -5.11 -8.32 33.45
N VAL A 560 -4.93 -8.93 32.28
CA VAL A 560 -5.18 -10.35 31.99
C VAL A 560 -3.86 -11.08 31.77
N ASP A 561 -2.95 -10.49 30.99
CA ASP A 561 -1.71 -11.12 30.57
C ASP A 561 -0.50 -10.21 30.81
N LEU A 562 0.52 -10.76 31.45
CA LEU A 562 1.79 -10.09 31.74
C LEU A 562 2.96 -10.96 31.26
N VAL A 563 3.67 -10.49 30.24
CA VAL A 563 4.82 -11.19 29.65
C VAL A 563 6.07 -10.34 29.87
N LEU A 564 7.06 -10.89 30.56
CA LEU A 564 8.34 -10.27 30.89
C LEU A 564 9.46 -11.20 30.43
N GLY A 565 10.24 -10.81 29.42
CA GLY A 565 11.23 -11.69 28.81
C GLY A 565 12.57 -11.00 28.58
N LYS A 566 13.70 -11.66 28.86
CA LYS A 566 15.05 -11.14 28.59
C LYS A 566 15.29 -9.76 29.22
N LEU A 567 15.04 -9.65 30.52
CA LEU A 567 15.20 -8.40 31.29
C LEU A 567 16.28 -8.60 32.37
N PRO A 568 17.58 -8.59 32.01
CA PRO A 568 18.67 -8.97 32.90
C PRO A 568 18.76 -8.08 34.15
N ASP A 569 18.51 -6.77 34.01
CA ASP A 569 18.58 -5.81 35.11
C ASP A 569 17.30 -5.70 35.95
N LEU A 570 16.24 -6.44 35.61
CA LEU A 570 14.95 -6.36 36.30
C LEU A 570 15.09 -6.90 37.72
N ARG A 571 14.88 -6.03 38.71
CA ARG A 571 14.97 -6.35 40.14
C ARG A 571 13.62 -6.58 40.79
N GLN A 572 12.57 -5.97 40.26
CA GLN A 572 11.22 -6.08 40.80
C GLN A 572 10.16 -5.88 39.72
N ILE A 573 9.13 -6.73 39.78
CA ILE A 573 7.94 -6.62 38.93
C ILE A 573 6.93 -5.63 39.54
N TRP A 574 6.69 -5.76 40.84
CA TRP A 574 5.62 -5.07 41.56
C TRP A 574 6.12 -3.84 42.32
N TRP A 575 5.28 -2.80 42.40
CA TRP A 575 5.58 -1.52 43.05
C TRP A 575 5.14 -1.42 44.51
N ASP A 576 4.47 -2.44 45.05
CA ASP A 576 4.02 -2.46 46.45
C ASP A 576 4.90 -3.36 47.33
N ARG A 577 5.51 -2.77 48.36
CA ARG A 577 6.18 -3.48 49.46
C ARG A 577 5.53 -3.21 50.82
N SER A 578 4.30 -2.71 50.86
CA SER A 578 3.58 -2.48 52.10
C SER A 578 3.48 -3.80 52.87
N LYS A 579 4.07 -3.80 54.07
CA LYS A 579 4.06 -4.94 55.00
C LYS A 579 2.68 -5.16 55.64
N THR A 580 1.69 -4.33 55.27
CA THR A 580 0.33 -4.38 55.78
C THR A 580 -0.57 -5.05 54.74
N PRO A 581 -1.18 -6.20 55.06
CA PRO A 581 -2.08 -6.90 54.16
C PRO A 581 -3.40 -6.12 54.07
N ASN A 582 -3.50 -5.15 53.16
CA ASN A 582 -4.82 -4.66 52.76
C ASN A 582 -5.39 -5.67 51.75
N GLU A 583 -6.51 -6.28 52.12
CA GLU A 583 -7.25 -7.37 51.45
C GLU A 583 -7.89 -6.97 50.10
N THR A 584 -7.30 -6.07 49.33
CA THR A 584 -7.86 -5.63 48.04
C THR A 584 -7.22 -6.38 46.88
N SER A 585 -8.04 -7.09 46.09
CA SER A 585 -7.60 -7.77 44.86
C SER A 585 -7.15 -6.75 43.82
N ARG A 586 -5.85 -6.42 43.81
CA ARG A 586 -5.27 -5.40 42.92
C ARG A 586 -5.15 -5.84 41.46
N PHE A 587 -5.12 -7.15 41.23
CA PHE A 587 -5.02 -7.75 39.89
C PHE A 587 -6.07 -8.88 39.77
N PRO A 588 -7.36 -8.57 39.94
CA PRO A 588 -8.43 -9.56 40.08
C PRO A 588 -8.69 -10.36 38.80
N ARG A 589 -8.15 -9.91 37.65
CA ARG A 589 -8.34 -10.54 36.34
C ARG A 589 -7.08 -11.19 35.76
N LEU A 590 -5.93 -11.06 36.42
CA LEU A 590 -4.68 -11.59 35.91
C LEU A 590 -4.82 -13.11 35.78
N ALA A 591 -4.71 -13.61 34.55
CA ALA A 591 -4.92 -15.00 34.20
C ALA A 591 -3.61 -15.68 33.78
N SER A 592 -2.68 -14.93 33.20
CA SER A 592 -1.41 -15.43 32.68
C SER A 592 -0.25 -14.52 33.10
N ILE A 593 0.83 -15.13 33.57
CA ILE A 593 2.11 -14.46 33.79
C ILE A 593 3.24 -15.33 33.23
N GLU A 594 4.08 -14.72 32.40
CA GLU A 594 5.26 -15.32 31.80
C GLU A 594 6.49 -14.49 32.16
N VAL A 595 7.47 -15.11 32.81
CA VAL A 595 8.74 -14.47 33.19
C VAL A 595 9.91 -15.31 32.67
N ALA A 596 10.63 -14.81 31.68
CA ALA A 596 11.75 -15.52 31.07
C ALA A 596 13.04 -14.70 31.14
N SER A 597 14.16 -15.33 31.47
CA SER A 597 15.51 -14.73 31.40
C SER A 597 15.64 -13.38 32.15
N CYS A 598 15.09 -13.31 33.37
CA CYS A 598 15.19 -12.15 34.27
C CYS A 598 16.19 -12.45 35.40
N ASP A 599 17.45 -12.06 35.21
CA ASP A 599 18.58 -12.60 35.99
C ASP A 599 18.73 -12.01 37.40
N LEU A 600 18.28 -10.78 37.65
CA LEU A 600 18.36 -10.11 38.96
C LEU A 600 17.08 -10.22 39.81
N LEU A 601 16.04 -10.86 39.30
CA LEU A 601 14.77 -11.00 40.02
C LEU A 601 14.90 -12.05 41.13
N ASP A 602 14.57 -11.68 42.36
CA ASP A 602 14.70 -12.55 43.54
C ASP A 602 13.42 -13.36 43.85
N CYS A 603 12.25 -12.78 43.56
CA CYS A 603 10.95 -13.40 43.74
C CYS A 603 9.96 -12.98 42.62
N ILE A 604 8.99 -13.85 42.32
CA ILE A 604 7.93 -13.52 41.34
C ILE A 604 6.81 -12.74 42.02
N PHE A 605 6.34 -13.18 43.19
CA PHE A 605 5.25 -12.55 43.93
C PHE A 605 5.63 -12.30 45.39
N PRO A 606 5.42 -11.09 45.93
CA PRO A 606 5.21 -10.90 47.36
C PRO A 606 3.89 -11.56 47.80
N VAL A 607 3.79 -12.11 49.02
CA VAL A 607 2.53 -12.70 49.55
C VAL A 607 1.33 -11.74 49.43
N SER A 608 1.55 -10.42 49.61
CA SER A 608 0.50 -9.41 49.46
C SER A 608 -0.06 -9.33 48.04
N VAL A 609 0.78 -9.47 47.01
CA VAL A 609 0.37 -9.47 45.61
C VAL A 609 -0.25 -10.81 45.22
N ALA A 610 0.30 -11.91 45.73
CA ALA A 610 -0.17 -13.26 45.44
C ALA A 610 -1.64 -13.47 45.89
N ARG A 611 -2.02 -12.96 47.07
CA ARG A 611 -3.43 -12.91 47.52
C ARG A 611 -4.33 -12.04 46.63
N GLY A 612 -3.74 -11.12 45.86
CA GLY A 612 -4.42 -10.18 44.98
C GLY A 612 -4.67 -10.67 43.55
N VAL A 613 -4.25 -11.90 43.20
CA VAL A 613 -4.38 -12.53 41.86
C VAL A 613 -5.25 -13.81 41.89
N PRO A 614 -6.53 -13.74 42.29
CA PRO A 614 -7.37 -14.93 42.52
C PRO A 614 -7.71 -15.74 41.25
N ARG A 615 -7.44 -15.20 40.05
CA ARG A 615 -7.78 -15.81 38.75
C ARG A 615 -6.58 -16.30 37.94
N LEU A 616 -5.39 -16.32 38.55
CA LEU A 616 -4.18 -16.75 37.85
C LEU A 616 -4.31 -18.23 37.45
N GLN A 617 -4.29 -18.51 36.15
CA GLN A 617 -4.42 -19.86 35.56
C GLN A 617 -3.09 -20.40 35.06
N LYS A 618 -2.23 -19.54 34.50
CA LYS A 618 -0.93 -19.90 33.93
C LYS A 618 0.19 -19.09 34.57
N LEU A 619 1.19 -19.79 35.09
CA LEU A 619 2.46 -19.23 35.54
C LEU A 619 3.59 -19.96 34.83
N LYS A 620 4.34 -19.25 33.99
CA LYS A 620 5.55 -19.79 33.38
C LYS A 620 6.76 -18.96 33.81
N VAL A 621 7.79 -19.63 34.33
CA VAL A 621 9.06 -19.02 34.72
C VAL A 621 10.21 -19.82 34.11
N GLU A 622 10.99 -19.17 33.27
CA GLU A 622 12.03 -19.83 32.48
C GLU A 622 13.38 -19.12 32.64
N SER A 623 14.46 -19.86 32.88
CA SER A 623 15.85 -19.38 32.82
C SER A 623 16.15 -18.14 33.70
N CYS A 624 15.50 -17.98 34.84
CA CYS A 624 15.73 -16.87 35.77
C CYS A 624 16.70 -17.25 36.90
N LYS A 625 17.93 -16.69 36.88
CA LYS A 625 19.06 -17.18 37.71
C LYS A 625 19.05 -16.78 39.19
N SER A 626 18.30 -15.76 39.60
CA SER A 626 18.28 -15.29 41.00
C SER A 626 16.98 -15.60 41.73
N VAL A 627 15.98 -16.16 41.06
CA VAL A 627 14.66 -16.43 41.66
C VAL A 627 14.79 -17.52 42.71
N LYS A 628 14.59 -17.15 43.99
CA LYS A 628 14.65 -18.07 45.14
C LYS A 628 13.29 -18.61 45.53
N THR A 629 12.26 -17.78 45.41
CA THR A 629 10.89 -18.13 45.81
C THR A 629 9.90 -17.61 44.77
N ILE A 630 8.92 -18.43 44.40
CA ILE A 630 7.80 -17.94 43.58
C ILE A 630 6.95 -16.96 44.40
N VAL A 631 6.71 -17.27 45.68
CA VAL A 631 5.99 -16.40 46.62
C VAL A 631 6.87 -16.09 47.85
N GLU A 632 7.15 -14.81 48.13
CA GLU A 632 7.95 -14.36 49.29
C GLU A 632 7.10 -14.18 50.56
N TYR A 633 7.36 -14.99 51.60
CA TYR A 633 6.63 -14.98 52.88
C TYR A 633 7.26 -14.07 53.94
N ASN A 634 6.56 -13.00 54.32
CA ASN A 634 7.04 -12.01 55.30
C ASN A 634 6.59 -12.32 56.74
N GLY A 635 7.11 -13.40 57.33
CA GLY A 635 7.29 -13.60 58.79
C GLY A 635 6.13 -13.37 59.78
N GLY A 636 4.89 -13.14 59.34
CA GLY A 636 3.72 -12.98 60.20
C GLY A 636 3.09 -14.32 60.54
N THR A 637 2.60 -14.48 61.76
CA THR A 637 1.82 -15.65 62.19
C THR A 637 0.47 -15.69 61.47
N SER A 638 0.43 -16.20 60.24
CA SER A 638 -0.81 -16.63 59.59
C SER A 638 -0.64 -18.06 59.09
N GLU A 639 -1.65 -18.88 59.30
CA GLU A 639 -1.62 -20.34 59.20
C GLU A 639 -1.07 -20.81 57.84
N ALA A 640 -0.24 -21.85 57.86
CA ALA A 640 0.38 -22.50 56.70
C ALA A 640 -0.62 -23.21 55.75
N ASN A 641 -1.90 -22.83 55.77
CA ASN A 641 -3.03 -23.48 55.10
C ASN A 641 -3.82 -22.55 54.14
N ASP A 642 -3.44 -21.28 53.99
CA ASP A 642 -4.09 -20.39 53.01
C ASP A 642 -3.67 -20.76 51.58
N ILE A 643 -4.63 -21.11 50.71
CA ILE A 643 -4.37 -21.31 49.28
C ILE A 643 -4.10 -19.94 48.64
N ILE A 644 -2.83 -19.66 48.34
CA ILE A 644 -2.40 -18.35 47.83
C ILE A 644 -2.74 -18.16 46.34
N LEU A 645 -2.93 -19.23 45.56
CA LEU A 645 -3.25 -19.19 44.11
C LEU A 645 -4.33 -20.24 43.75
N PRO A 646 -5.62 -19.96 43.99
CA PRO A 646 -6.66 -20.99 43.99
C PRO A 646 -7.09 -21.49 42.60
N GLN A 647 -6.77 -20.78 41.53
CA GLN A 647 -7.21 -21.11 40.16
C GLN A 647 -6.07 -21.53 39.21
N ILE A 648 -4.87 -21.80 39.75
CA ILE A 648 -3.71 -22.13 38.94
C ILE A 648 -3.83 -23.53 38.35
N CYS A 649 -3.76 -23.62 37.02
CA CYS A 649 -3.93 -24.86 36.26
C CYS A 649 -2.64 -25.30 35.55
N SER A 650 -1.79 -24.35 35.16
CA SER A 650 -0.49 -24.63 34.53
C SER A 650 0.63 -23.88 35.25
N ILE A 651 1.64 -24.63 35.70
CA ILE A 651 2.89 -24.10 36.25
C ILE A 651 4.05 -24.72 35.48
N GLU A 652 4.78 -23.89 34.74
CA GLU A 652 5.93 -24.28 33.94
C GLU A 652 7.18 -23.62 34.52
N LEU A 653 8.03 -24.39 35.20
CA LEU A 653 9.29 -23.89 35.80
C LEU A 653 10.47 -24.57 35.13
N GLU A 654 11.24 -23.80 34.35
CA GLU A 654 12.32 -24.33 33.51
C GLU A 654 13.65 -23.63 33.79
N ASN A 655 14.74 -24.40 33.88
CA ASN A 655 16.12 -23.89 34.03
C ASN A 655 16.33 -22.93 35.22
N LEU A 656 15.69 -23.20 36.37
CA LEU A 656 15.85 -22.41 37.60
C LEU A 656 16.95 -22.97 38.53
N PRO A 657 17.66 -22.12 39.31
CA PRO A 657 18.66 -22.56 40.28
C PRO A 657 17.99 -23.29 41.44
N ASN A 658 18.51 -24.47 41.81
CA ASN A 658 18.16 -25.27 43.00
C ASN A 658 16.75 -25.04 43.56
N GLY A 659 15.74 -25.53 42.84
CA GLY A 659 14.34 -25.72 43.29
C GLY A 659 13.76 -24.55 44.10
N PRO A 660 13.11 -23.55 43.47
CA PRO A 660 12.45 -22.49 44.22
C PRO A 660 11.49 -23.10 45.25
N LEU A 661 11.54 -22.58 46.48
CA LEU A 661 10.64 -23.04 47.53
C LEU A 661 9.21 -22.64 47.14
N LEU A 662 8.42 -23.62 46.71
CA LEU A 662 6.97 -23.54 46.56
C LEU A 662 6.38 -23.71 47.96
N TYR A 663 6.09 -22.61 48.66
CA TYR A 663 5.26 -22.62 49.87
C TYR A 663 3.84 -22.20 49.52
#